data_AF-A0AAN6W1H1-F1
#
_entry.id   AF-A0AAN6W1H1-F1
#
_cell.length_a   1.000
_cell.length_b   1.000
_cell.length_c   1.000
_cell.angle_alpha   90.00
_cell.angle_beta   90.00
_cell.angle_gamma   90.00
#
_symmetry.space_group_name_H-M   'P 1'
#
loop_
_entity.id
_entity.type
_entity.pdbx_description
1 polymer ?
#
loop_
_entity_poly.entity_id
_entity_poly.type
_entity_poly.pdbx_seq_one_letter_code
_entity_poly.pdbx_strand_id
1 'polypeptide(L)'
;MADQKPPVAFIGLGAMGFGMAAHLIKQGYSVTGFDVWAPTLKRFEEAGGLTATTPADAVVDKQHVVVMVATAQQAQSVLLDGPNAAVPQLPQGAVVLLCSTVPCDYVQALQAQLHRIGRSDILLVDSPVSGGAARAADGTLSIMAGMSAAALEKGRPLLAELSDPAKLYIVDGGIGAGSNMKMVHQVLAANQILGASEVMGFADRLGLELAKAQKAVLESDAWNFMFEHRTPRIFTEFQPVASAVQIIVKDTSIITSEGRRSLFATPMTSTAEQIYFTGVGRGWAMDDDSSLVRLYTEGNGTVGPVHGTAESEEEKTALVLGLMRGILLCAAAESLAFAHAVNLDLDQVLDLCVNAAGGSKVLEKLGPAIIKEIRGGAGDASGGETSLGEIFSGLRAAVEEAQRIKTPLYLGTQALNILQRVTQSKGTGSAGVVVKAWTDTSEAAKCHWCQIRSFKTHRKLPITIVNETGDKEVLNPDFKFINHSVPHLDIPIADASFRTGCNCQGDEDCMYSGCECLDEMAPDSDEEMDDPSIPSRGRKKQKFQYYYSGTKAGLLKSRILDSREPIYECHEGCSCSKYCPNRVVERGRTVPLQIFRTGNRGWGVKCPVGIKKGQFVDRYLGEIITSEEANRRRAESTISDKKDVYLFALDKFSDPQSPDPLLRMQPLEVDGEWMSGPTRFINHSCGPNMRIFARVGDPVDKHIHDLALFAIRDIPAGEELTFDYVDGGLAEEDAGGMIPDDKKKEMTRCLCGTKNCRGFLW
;
A
#
# COMPACT_ATOMS: atom_id res chain seq x y z
N MET A 1 -42.49 -25.94 10.97
CA MET A 1 -42.15 -26.04 9.54
C MET A 1 -40.64 -26.01 9.48
N ALA A 2 -39.97 -26.97 8.83
CA ALA A 2 -38.52 -26.88 8.69
C ALA A 2 -38.20 -25.58 7.95
N ASP A 3 -37.25 -24.78 8.46
CA ASP A 3 -36.86 -23.51 7.83
C ASP A 3 -36.46 -23.78 6.39
N GLN A 4 -37.28 -23.32 5.45
CA GLN A 4 -37.05 -23.50 4.03
C GLN A 4 -35.80 -22.69 3.64
N LYS A 5 -34.79 -23.34 3.05
CA LYS A 5 -33.58 -22.67 2.58
C LYS A 5 -33.95 -21.57 1.58
N PRO A 6 -33.30 -20.39 1.63
CA PRO A 6 -33.64 -19.28 0.75
C PRO A 6 -33.34 -19.63 -0.72
N PRO A 7 -34.12 -19.13 -1.69
CA PRO A 7 -33.83 -19.37 -3.10
C PRO A 7 -32.58 -18.58 -3.54
N VAL A 8 -31.78 -19.19 -4.42
CA VAL A 8 -30.48 -18.65 -4.87
C VAL A 8 -30.46 -18.53 -6.39
N ALA A 9 -29.95 -17.41 -6.90
CA ALA A 9 -29.57 -17.29 -8.31
C ALA A 9 -28.10 -17.68 -8.50
N PHE A 10 -27.78 -18.38 -9.59
CA PHE A 10 -26.41 -18.80 -9.90
C PHE A 10 -26.07 -18.44 -11.35
N ILE A 11 -25.14 -17.51 -11.54
CA ILE A 11 -24.71 -17.03 -12.85
C ILE A 11 -23.32 -17.59 -13.16
N GLY A 12 -23.24 -18.43 -14.20
CA GLY A 12 -22.04 -19.16 -14.62
C GLY A 12 -22.04 -20.61 -14.12
N LEU A 13 -22.26 -21.55 -15.04
CA LEU A 13 -22.34 -23.00 -14.82
C LEU A 13 -21.20 -23.74 -15.54
N GLY A 14 -20.04 -23.11 -15.64
CA GLY A 14 -18.78 -23.77 -16.03
C GLY A 14 -18.35 -24.83 -15.00
N ALA A 15 -17.16 -25.41 -15.16
CA ALA A 15 -16.71 -26.54 -14.32
C ALA A 15 -16.82 -26.30 -12.80
N MET A 16 -16.38 -25.13 -12.32
CA MET A 16 -16.51 -24.74 -10.91
C MET A 16 -17.96 -24.39 -10.53
N GLY A 17 -18.60 -23.53 -11.33
CA GLY A 17 -19.94 -23.02 -11.04
C GLY A 17 -21.01 -24.12 -11.01
N PHE A 18 -20.94 -25.08 -11.93
CA PHE A 18 -21.81 -26.25 -11.93
C PHE A 18 -21.67 -27.06 -10.66
N GLY A 19 -20.44 -27.34 -10.21
CA GLY A 19 -20.19 -28.09 -8.97
C GLY A 19 -20.81 -27.40 -7.76
N MET A 20 -20.60 -26.08 -7.63
CA MET A 20 -21.15 -25.27 -6.54
C MET A 20 -22.69 -25.24 -6.58
N ALA A 21 -23.28 -24.99 -7.75
CA ALA A 21 -24.73 -24.91 -7.89
C ALA A 21 -25.41 -26.26 -7.62
N ALA A 22 -24.81 -27.36 -8.10
CA ALA A 22 -25.29 -28.71 -7.83
C ALA A 22 -25.16 -29.09 -6.35
N HIS A 23 -24.09 -28.65 -5.67
CA HIS A 23 -23.97 -28.80 -4.21
C HIS A 23 -25.10 -28.09 -3.47
N LEU A 24 -25.41 -26.84 -3.83
CA LEU A 24 -26.53 -26.12 -3.21
C LEU A 24 -27.87 -26.83 -3.40
N ILE A 25 -28.14 -27.41 -4.58
CA ILE A 25 -29.35 -28.23 -4.79
C ILE A 25 -29.37 -29.43 -3.84
N LYS A 26 -28.25 -30.15 -3.68
CA LYS A 26 -28.15 -31.28 -2.75
C LYS A 26 -28.41 -30.87 -1.29
N GLN A 27 -28.03 -29.65 -0.90
CA GLN A 27 -28.28 -29.09 0.43
C GLN A 27 -29.71 -28.54 0.61
N GLY A 28 -30.58 -28.69 -0.40
CA GLY A 28 -31.99 -28.34 -0.34
C GLY A 28 -32.31 -26.89 -0.74
N TYR A 29 -31.38 -26.16 -1.36
CA TYR A 29 -31.66 -24.84 -1.90
C TYR A 29 -32.43 -24.94 -3.22
N SER A 30 -33.38 -24.03 -3.45
CA SER A 30 -33.95 -23.82 -4.77
C SER A 30 -33.04 -22.90 -5.58
N VAL A 31 -32.33 -23.46 -6.57
CA VAL A 31 -31.32 -22.74 -7.36
C VAL A 31 -31.82 -22.47 -8.77
N THR A 32 -31.77 -21.20 -9.20
CA THR A 32 -32.04 -20.78 -10.58
C THR A 32 -30.72 -20.42 -11.25
N GLY A 33 -30.32 -21.20 -12.25
CA GLY A 33 -29.04 -21.11 -12.93
C GLY A 33 -29.14 -20.41 -14.29
N PHE A 34 -28.12 -19.61 -14.63
CA PHE A 34 -27.90 -19.07 -15.97
C PHE A 34 -26.48 -19.35 -16.44
N ASP A 35 -26.33 -19.75 -17.70
CA ASP A 35 -25.06 -19.83 -18.42
C ASP A 35 -25.29 -19.50 -19.90
N VAL A 36 -24.27 -18.96 -20.56
CA VAL A 36 -24.33 -18.64 -21.99
C VAL A 36 -24.31 -19.89 -22.88
N TRP A 37 -23.90 -21.04 -22.33
CA TRP A 37 -23.79 -22.30 -23.02
C TRP A 37 -24.99 -23.21 -22.72
N ALA A 38 -25.84 -23.40 -23.74
CA ALA A 38 -27.09 -24.17 -23.59
C ALA A 38 -26.89 -25.63 -23.08
N PRO A 39 -25.86 -26.38 -23.49
CA PRO A 39 -25.62 -27.72 -22.95
C PRO A 39 -25.39 -27.76 -21.44
N THR A 40 -24.76 -26.74 -20.83
CA THR A 40 -24.59 -26.68 -19.37
C THR A 40 -25.89 -26.40 -18.63
N LEU A 41 -26.80 -25.62 -19.23
CA LEU A 41 -28.15 -25.41 -18.67
C LEU A 41 -28.96 -26.70 -18.66
N LYS A 42 -28.95 -27.46 -19.77
CA LYS A 42 -29.65 -28.76 -19.84
C LYS A 42 -29.13 -29.72 -18.77
N ARG A 43 -27.81 -29.83 -18.63
CA ARG A 43 -27.18 -30.65 -17.58
C ARG A 43 -27.56 -30.19 -16.17
N PHE A 44 -27.77 -28.89 -15.97
CA PHE A 44 -28.13 -28.33 -14.67
C PHE A 44 -29.60 -28.61 -14.32
N GLU A 45 -30.49 -28.54 -15.30
CA GLU A 45 -31.89 -28.96 -15.18
C GLU A 45 -32.00 -30.45 -14.83
N GLU A 46 -31.21 -31.30 -15.50
CA GLU A 46 -31.11 -32.74 -15.19
C GLU A 46 -30.60 -32.99 -13.75
N ALA A 47 -29.82 -32.07 -13.18
CA ALA A 47 -29.35 -32.13 -11.80
C ALA A 47 -30.37 -31.59 -10.77
N GLY A 48 -31.58 -31.21 -11.21
CA GLY A 48 -32.67 -30.69 -10.36
C GLY A 48 -32.66 -29.18 -10.18
N GLY A 49 -31.86 -28.44 -10.95
CA GLY A 49 -31.84 -26.98 -10.95
C GLY A 49 -32.94 -26.36 -11.82
N LEU A 50 -33.35 -25.14 -11.50
CA LEU A 50 -34.16 -24.32 -12.40
C LEU A 50 -33.24 -23.55 -13.34
N THR A 51 -33.64 -23.31 -14.59
CA THR A 51 -32.82 -22.57 -15.56
C THR A 51 -33.50 -21.26 -15.96
N ALA A 52 -32.69 -20.27 -16.30
CA ALA A 52 -33.12 -18.98 -16.83
C ALA A 52 -32.48 -18.72 -18.19
N THR A 53 -33.13 -17.90 -19.02
CA THR A 53 -32.65 -17.53 -20.36
C THR A 53 -31.77 -16.29 -20.38
N THR A 54 -31.80 -15.47 -19.32
CA THR A 54 -30.97 -14.28 -19.17
C THR A 54 -30.51 -14.10 -17.72
N PRO A 55 -29.43 -13.33 -17.46
CA PRO A 55 -29.02 -12.99 -16.09
C PRO A 55 -30.12 -12.28 -15.28
N ALA A 56 -30.86 -11.37 -15.91
CA ALA A 56 -32.01 -10.68 -15.30
C ALA A 56 -33.09 -11.66 -14.83
N ASP A 57 -33.49 -12.62 -15.68
CA ASP A 57 -34.52 -13.60 -15.33
C ASP A 57 -34.07 -14.51 -14.18
N ALA A 58 -32.77 -14.83 -14.10
CA ALA A 58 -32.23 -15.70 -13.06
C ALA A 58 -32.35 -15.11 -11.65
N VAL A 59 -32.36 -13.78 -11.52
CA VAL A 59 -32.27 -13.10 -10.22
C VAL A 59 -33.60 -12.56 -9.69
N VAL A 60 -34.69 -12.70 -10.45
CA VAL A 60 -36.03 -12.26 -10.03
C VAL A 60 -36.43 -12.93 -8.72
N ASP A 61 -36.81 -12.10 -7.74
CA ASP A 61 -37.20 -12.50 -6.38
C ASP A 61 -36.11 -13.30 -5.61
N LYS A 62 -34.83 -13.17 -6.00
CA LYS A 62 -33.70 -13.84 -5.31
C LYS A 62 -32.89 -12.84 -4.48
N GLN A 63 -32.86 -13.07 -3.17
CA GLN A 63 -32.04 -12.28 -2.24
C GLN A 63 -30.56 -12.65 -2.26
N HIS A 64 -30.20 -13.82 -2.78
CA HIS A 64 -28.83 -14.30 -2.85
C HIS A 64 -28.46 -14.67 -4.28
N VAL A 65 -27.35 -14.10 -4.76
CA VAL A 65 -26.85 -14.32 -6.12
C VAL A 65 -25.38 -14.71 -6.05
N VAL A 66 -25.02 -15.81 -6.70
CA VAL A 66 -23.64 -16.23 -6.89
C VAL A 66 -23.23 -15.97 -8.34
N VAL A 67 -22.10 -15.30 -8.53
CA VAL A 67 -21.51 -15.03 -9.84
C VAL A 67 -20.18 -15.79 -9.95
N MET A 68 -20.12 -16.77 -10.84
CA MET A 68 -18.96 -17.63 -11.08
C MET A 68 -18.66 -17.72 -12.59
N VAL A 69 -18.12 -16.63 -13.13
CA VAL A 69 -17.68 -16.50 -14.52
C VAL A 69 -16.15 -16.43 -14.62
N ALA A 70 -15.58 -16.49 -15.82
CA ALA A 70 -14.13 -16.61 -15.99
C ALA A 70 -13.37 -15.29 -15.83
N THR A 71 -13.96 -14.15 -16.23
CA THR A 71 -13.26 -12.86 -16.31
C THR A 71 -14.07 -11.70 -15.71
N ALA A 72 -13.39 -10.61 -15.37
CA ALA A 72 -14.02 -9.37 -14.91
C ALA A 72 -14.96 -8.77 -15.98
N GLN A 73 -14.62 -8.88 -17.26
CA GLN A 73 -15.45 -8.42 -18.37
C GLN A 73 -16.76 -9.20 -18.47
N GLN A 74 -16.70 -10.53 -18.26
CA GLN A 74 -17.91 -11.34 -18.19
C GLN A 74 -18.76 -10.98 -16.98
N ALA A 75 -18.13 -10.76 -15.80
CA ALA A 75 -18.84 -10.35 -14.60
C ALA A 75 -19.52 -8.99 -14.78
N GLN A 76 -18.84 -8.02 -15.40
CA GLN A 76 -19.39 -6.69 -15.72
C GLN A 76 -20.59 -6.82 -16.67
N SER A 77 -20.46 -7.64 -17.72
CA SER A 77 -21.53 -7.86 -18.70
C SER A 77 -22.78 -8.47 -18.06
N VAL A 78 -22.64 -9.55 -17.28
CA VAL A 78 -23.81 -10.19 -16.67
C VAL A 78 -24.44 -9.35 -15.55
N LEU A 79 -23.67 -8.49 -14.88
CA LEU A 79 -24.16 -7.67 -13.78
C LEU A 79 -24.75 -6.33 -14.24
N LEU A 80 -24.10 -5.61 -15.16
CA LEU A 80 -24.43 -4.22 -15.47
C LEU A 80 -24.57 -3.91 -16.97
N ASP A 81 -23.62 -4.32 -17.80
CA ASP A 81 -23.46 -3.76 -19.15
C ASP A 81 -24.16 -4.57 -20.25
N GLY A 82 -24.44 -5.85 -19.99
CA GLY A 82 -25.01 -6.76 -20.97
C GLY A 82 -26.52 -6.58 -21.17
N PRO A 83 -27.08 -7.11 -22.28
CA PRO A 83 -28.52 -7.14 -22.46
C PRO A 83 -29.17 -7.97 -21.35
N ASN A 84 -30.21 -7.43 -20.72
CA ASN A 84 -30.90 -8.07 -19.59
C ASN A 84 -29.92 -8.42 -18.45
N ALA A 85 -29.08 -7.43 -18.07
CA ALA A 85 -28.17 -7.54 -16.94
C ALA A 85 -28.92 -7.80 -15.61
N ALA A 86 -28.24 -8.46 -14.67
CA ALA A 86 -28.84 -8.91 -13.42
C ALA A 86 -29.21 -7.74 -12.47
N VAL A 87 -28.34 -6.73 -12.32
CA VAL A 87 -28.50 -5.71 -11.27
C VAL A 87 -29.84 -4.97 -11.32
N PRO A 88 -30.35 -4.53 -12.48
CA PRO A 88 -31.66 -3.88 -12.57
C PRO A 88 -32.84 -4.69 -12.00
N GLN A 89 -32.77 -6.02 -12.00
CA GLN A 89 -33.83 -6.91 -11.50
C GLN A 89 -33.61 -7.43 -10.07
N LEU A 90 -32.46 -7.13 -9.46
CA LEU A 90 -32.18 -7.56 -8.09
C LEU A 90 -33.14 -6.90 -7.09
N PRO A 91 -33.72 -7.64 -6.13
CA PRO A 91 -34.53 -7.07 -5.08
C PRO A 91 -33.69 -6.16 -4.16
N GLN A 92 -34.37 -5.31 -3.38
CA GLN A 92 -33.71 -4.43 -2.43
C GLN A 92 -32.94 -5.22 -1.38
N GLY A 93 -31.68 -4.84 -1.13
CA GLY A 93 -30.86 -5.44 -0.08
C GLY A 93 -30.27 -6.82 -0.43
N ALA A 94 -30.32 -7.21 -1.70
CA ALA A 94 -29.78 -8.47 -2.20
C ALA A 94 -28.27 -8.60 -1.96
N VAL A 95 -27.82 -9.82 -1.73
CA VAL A 95 -26.41 -10.17 -1.54
C VAL A 95 -25.86 -10.79 -2.83
N VAL A 96 -24.77 -10.22 -3.35
CA VAL A 96 -24.09 -10.71 -4.55
C VAL A 96 -22.71 -11.22 -4.16
N LEU A 97 -22.51 -12.54 -4.25
CA LEU A 97 -21.23 -13.20 -4.06
C LEU A 97 -20.51 -13.26 -5.41
N LEU A 98 -19.48 -12.44 -5.58
CA LEU A 98 -18.61 -12.49 -6.73
C LEU A 98 -17.48 -13.48 -6.44
N CYS A 99 -17.60 -14.69 -6.99
CA CYS A 99 -16.68 -15.80 -6.71
C CYS A 99 -15.59 -16.00 -7.78
N SER A 100 -15.60 -15.17 -8.82
CA SER A 100 -14.60 -15.16 -9.88
C SER A 100 -13.26 -14.61 -9.41
N THR A 101 -12.15 -15.20 -9.86
CA THR A 101 -10.83 -14.55 -9.76
C THR A 101 -10.77 -13.36 -10.71
N VAL A 102 -10.82 -12.15 -10.15
CA VAL A 102 -10.81 -10.87 -10.87
C VAL A 102 -9.84 -9.87 -10.22
N PRO A 103 -9.44 -8.81 -10.93
CA PRO A 103 -8.68 -7.70 -10.33
C PRO A 103 -9.43 -7.04 -9.17
N CYS A 104 -8.71 -6.62 -8.12
CA CYS A 104 -9.34 -5.97 -6.97
C CYS A 104 -9.95 -4.60 -7.33
N ASP A 105 -9.34 -3.89 -8.29
CA ASP A 105 -9.78 -2.58 -8.75
C ASP A 105 -11.12 -2.66 -9.49
N TYR A 106 -11.36 -3.75 -10.20
CA TYR A 106 -12.64 -4.05 -10.80
C TYR A 106 -13.74 -4.17 -9.74
N VAL A 107 -13.53 -4.93 -8.66
CA VAL A 107 -14.58 -5.12 -7.64
C VAL A 107 -14.86 -3.82 -6.87
N GLN A 108 -13.82 -3.03 -6.61
CA GLN A 108 -13.96 -1.68 -6.02
C GLN A 108 -14.71 -0.74 -6.98
N ALA A 109 -14.40 -0.78 -8.27
CA ALA A 109 -15.10 0.01 -9.28
C ALA A 109 -16.56 -0.42 -9.43
N LEU A 110 -16.86 -1.71 -9.36
CA LEU A 110 -18.20 -2.27 -9.39
C LEU A 110 -19.02 -1.72 -8.22
N GLN A 111 -18.50 -1.76 -6.99
CA GLN A 111 -19.19 -1.15 -5.83
C GLN A 111 -19.48 0.34 -6.03
N ALA A 112 -18.48 1.10 -6.53
CA ALA A 112 -18.67 2.53 -6.81
C ALA A 112 -19.70 2.78 -7.94
N GLN A 113 -19.80 1.88 -8.92
CA GLN A 113 -20.83 1.94 -9.97
C GLN A 113 -22.23 1.67 -9.39
N LEU A 114 -22.39 0.65 -8.55
CA LEU A 114 -23.66 0.34 -7.88
C LEU A 114 -24.18 1.57 -7.10
N HIS A 115 -23.31 2.27 -6.38
CA HIS A 115 -23.67 3.49 -5.67
C HIS A 115 -24.12 4.60 -6.63
N ARG A 116 -23.41 4.80 -7.75
CA ARG A 116 -23.73 5.85 -8.74
C ARG A 116 -25.09 5.63 -9.42
N ILE A 117 -25.50 4.39 -9.61
CA ILE A 117 -26.80 4.05 -10.22
C ILE A 117 -27.94 3.92 -9.19
N GLY A 118 -27.71 4.35 -7.93
CA GLY A 118 -28.74 4.32 -6.88
C GLY A 118 -28.99 2.94 -6.27
N ARG A 119 -28.06 1.98 -6.44
CA ARG A 119 -28.11 0.62 -5.91
C ARG A 119 -27.11 0.36 -4.79
N SER A 120 -26.91 1.36 -3.91
CA SER A 120 -26.07 1.19 -2.70
C SER A 120 -26.66 0.23 -1.67
N ASP A 121 -27.88 -0.24 -1.88
CA ASP A 121 -28.54 -1.28 -1.09
C ASP A 121 -27.98 -2.68 -1.37
N ILE A 122 -27.36 -2.92 -2.54
CA ILE A 122 -26.79 -4.23 -2.88
C ILE A 122 -25.56 -4.51 -2.03
N LEU A 123 -25.58 -5.65 -1.35
CA LEU A 123 -24.50 -6.13 -0.50
C LEU A 123 -23.54 -6.99 -1.31
N LEU A 124 -22.50 -6.36 -1.87
CA LEU A 124 -21.46 -7.05 -2.61
C LEU A 124 -20.51 -7.79 -1.65
N VAL A 125 -20.17 -9.03 -2.01
CA VAL A 125 -19.18 -9.88 -1.34
C VAL A 125 -18.12 -10.27 -2.38
N ASP A 126 -16.88 -9.82 -2.17
CA ASP A 126 -15.72 -10.21 -2.97
C ASP A 126 -15.18 -11.54 -2.43
N SER A 127 -15.58 -12.66 -3.03
CA SER A 127 -15.33 -14.00 -2.47
C SER A 127 -14.75 -15.00 -3.49
N PRO A 128 -13.62 -14.70 -4.15
CA PRO A 128 -12.95 -15.66 -5.01
C PRO A 128 -12.63 -16.98 -4.29
N VAL A 129 -12.57 -18.06 -5.08
CA VAL A 129 -12.48 -19.42 -4.54
C VAL A 129 -11.25 -20.19 -5.03
N SER A 130 -10.93 -21.27 -4.32
CA SER A 130 -9.88 -22.23 -4.67
C SER A 130 -10.31 -23.65 -4.25
N GLY A 131 -9.91 -24.67 -5.01
CA GLY A 131 -10.21 -26.08 -4.69
C GLY A 131 -10.59 -26.97 -5.87
N GLY A 132 -10.84 -26.40 -7.06
CA GLY A 132 -11.20 -27.17 -8.25
C GLY A 132 -12.63 -27.71 -8.22
N ALA A 133 -13.06 -28.31 -9.34
CA ALA A 133 -14.44 -28.74 -9.55
C ALA A 133 -14.90 -29.81 -8.54
N ALA A 134 -13.98 -30.66 -8.08
CA ALA A 134 -14.27 -31.68 -7.08
C ALA A 134 -14.68 -31.06 -5.74
N ARG A 135 -13.86 -30.18 -5.16
CA ARG A 135 -14.19 -29.50 -3.89
C ARG A 135 -15.38 -28.56 -4.02
N ALA A 136 -15.62 -27.99 -5.21
CA ALA A 136 -16.85 -27.26 -5.51
C ALA A 136 -18.10 -28.14 -5.40
N ALA A 137 -18.06 -29.37 -5.93
CA ALA A 137 -19.17 -30.31 -5.88
C ALA A 137 -19.43 -30.88 -4.47
N ASP A 138 -18.42 -30.85 -3.61
CA ASP A 138 -18.48 -31.30 -2.21
C ASP A 138 -18.79 -30.16 -1.23
N GLY A 139 -18.80 -28.90 -1.69
CA GLY A 139 -18.97 -27.73 -0.81
C GLY A 139 -17.81 -27.47 0.14
N THR A 140 -16.61 -27.91 -0.21
CA THR A 140 -15.41 -27.83 0.64
C THR A 140 -14.37 -26.86 0.08
N LEU A 141 -14.80 -25.80 -0.62
CA LEU A 141 -13.88 -24.83 -1.22
C LEU A 141 -13.11 -24.06 -0.15
N SER A 142 -11.93 -23.58 -0.54
CA SER A 142 -11.29 -22.47 0.16
C SER A 142 -11.87 -21.18 -0.42
N ILE A 143 -12.47 -20.34 0.41
CA ILE A 143 -13.08 -19.06 -0.02
C ILE A 143 -12.35 -17.91 0.67
N MET A 144 -11.92 -16.92 -0.11
CA MET A 144 -11.23 -15.72 0.37
C MET A 144 -12.18 -14.54 0.23
N ALA A 145 -12.74 -14.06 1.33
CA ALA A 145 -13.90 -13.20 1.30
C ALA A 145 -13.63 -11.83 1.95
N GLY A 146 -13.64 -10.76 1.16
CA GLY A 146 -13.59 -9.36 1.60
C GLY A 146 -14.93 -8.66 1.41
N MET A 147 -15.48 -8.06 2.46
CA MET A 147 -16.81 -7.42 2.39
C MET A 147 -17.04 -6.42 3.53
N SER A 148 -18.20 -5.74 3.53
CA SER A 148 -18.66 -4.94 4.68
C SER A 148 -19.27 -5.82 5.78
N ALA A 149 -19.40 -5.30 7.00
CA ALA A 149 -20.04 -6.02 8.09
C ALA A 149 -21.49 -6.45 7.76
N ALA A 150 -22.27 -5.58 7.11
CA ALA A 150 -23.64 -5.88 6.69
C ALA A 150 -23.70 -7.00 5.62
N ALA A 151 -22.75 -6.98 4.69
CA ALA A 151 -22.64 -8.03 3.68
C ALA A 151 -22.19 -9.36 4.29
N LEU A 152 -21.31 -9.33 5.30
CA LEU A 152 -20.89 -10.52 6.04
C LEU A 152 -22.06 -11.14 6.78
N GLU A 153 -22.83 -10.35 7.52
CA GLU A 153 -24.00 -10.84 8.27
C GLU A 153 -24.96 -11.64 7.40
N LYS A 154 -25.33 -11.10 6.22
CA LYS A 154 -26.27 -11.75 5.31
C LYS A 154 -25.64 -12.81 4.40
N GLY A 155 -24.36 -12.64 4.03
CA GLY A 155 -23.65 -13.52 3.09
C GLY A 155 -23.04 -14.75 3.73
N ARG A 156 -22.72 -14.70 5.04
CA ARG A 156 -22.00 -15.76 5.76
C ARG A 156 -22.67 -17.15 5.67
N PRO A 157 -24.00 -17.31 5.76
CA PRO A 157 -24.62 -18.63 5.64
C PRO A 157 -24.30 -19.32 4.30
N LEU A 158 -24.37 -18.58 3.19
CA LEU A 158 -24.11 -19.14 1.86
C LEU A 158 -22.61 -19.36 1.62
N LEU A 159 -21.76 -18.47 2.13
CA LEU A 159 -20.30 -18.67 2.11
C LEU A 159 -19.93 -19.96 2.85
N ALA A 160 -20.47 -20.17 4.06
CA ALA A 160 -20.21 -21.35 4.88
C ALA A 160 -20.70 -22.65 4.22
N GLU A 161 -21.84 -22.62 3.53
CA GLU A 161 -22.38 -23.78 2.80
C GLU A 161 -21.47 -24.23 1.64
N LEU A 162 -20.72 -23.29 1.05
CA LEU A 162 -19.87 -23.53 -0.13
C LEU A 162 -18.40 -23.80 0.25
N SER A 163 -18.03 -23.65 1.53
CA SER A 163 -16.65 -23.71 2.00
C SER A 163 -16.42 -24.83 3.01
N ASP A 164 -15.20 -25.34 3.04
CA ASP A 164 -14.72 -26.06 4.22
C ASP A 164 -14.68 -25.07 5.41
N PRO A 165 -15.22 -25.42 6.60
CA PRO A 165 -15.25 -24.51 7.76
C PRO A 165 -13.89 -23.97 8.18
N ALA A 166 -12.82 -24.74 7.99
CA ALA A 166 -11.45 -24.32 8.30
C ALA A 166 -10.81 -23.48 7.17
N LYS A 167 -11.49 -23.33 6.03
CA LYS A 167 -10.97 -22.67 4.82
C LYS A 167 -11.88 -21.55 4.30
N LEU A 168 -12.77 -21.04 5.17
CA LEU A 168 -13.46 -19.78 4.97
C LEU A 168 -12.62 -18.64 5.56
N TYR A 169 -11.88 -17.95 4.71
CA TYR A 169 -11.01 -16.84 5.09
C TYR A 169 -11.77 -15.53 4.95
N ILE A 170 -12.13 -14.90 6.08
CA ILE A 170 -12.61 -13.52 6.08
C ILE A 170 -11.38 -12.61 6.07
N VAL A 171 -11.25 -11.83 5.00
CA VAL A 171 -10.05 -11.02 4.73
C VAL A 171 -10.35 -9.56 5.07
N ASP A 172 -9.57 -9.02 6.00
CA ASP A 172 -9.67 -7.62 6.39
C ASP A 172 -9.26 -6.68 5.23
N GLY A 173 -9.85 -5.48 5.19
CA GLY A 173 -9.63 -4.49 4.13
C GLY A 173 -10.84 -4.26 3.22
N GLY A 174 -11.93 -4.99 3.42
CA GLY A 174 -13.21 -4.78 2.72
C GLY A 174 -13.21 -5.28 1.28
N ILE A 175 -13.97 -4.61 0.40
CA ILE A 175 -14.06 -4.98 -1.02
C ILE A 175 -12.68 -4.86 -1.70
N GLY A 176 -12.27 -5.92 -2.39
CA GLY A 176 -10.98 -6.04 -3.07
C GLY A 176 -9.97 -6.85 -2.26
N ALA A 177 -10.16 -7.01 -0.94
CA ALA A 177 -9.23 -7.79 -0.10
C ALA A 177 -9.26 -9.29 -0.43
N GLY A 178 -10.45 -9.85 -0.70
CA GLY A 178 -10.59 -11.25 -1.14
C GLY A 178 -9.92 -11.49 -2.49
N SER A 179 -10.12 -10.58 -3.45
CA SER A 179 -9.43 -10.57 -4.75
C SER A 179 -7.91 -10.48 -4.62
N ASN A 180 -7.39 -9.61 -3.75
CA ASN A 180 -5.95 -9.51 -3.48
C ASN A 180 -5.40 -10.80 -2.85
N MET A 181 -6.11 -11.38 -1.88
CA MET A 181 -5.73 -12.64 -1.25
C MET A 181 -5.65 -13.77 -2.28
N LYS A 182 -6.64 -13.86 -3.17
CA LYS A 182 -6.63 -14.84 -4.26
C LYS A 182 -5.50 -14.58 -5.26
N MET A 183 -5.25 -13.32 -5.61
CA MET A 183 -4.17 -12.95 -6.53
C MET A 183 -2.81 -13.39 -5.99
N VAL A 184 -2.53 -13.11 -4.71
CA VAL A 184 -1.28 -13.55 -4.08
C VAL A 184 -1.19 -15.08 -4.05
N HIS A 185 -2.28 -15.77 -3.71
CA HIS A 185 -2.36 -17.24 -3.81
C HIS A 185 -2.01 -17.76 -5.21
N GLN A 186 -2.45 -17.06 -6.27
CA GLN A 186 -2.16 -17.43 -7.66
C GLN A 186 -0.71 -17.17 -8.09
N VAL A 187 0.08 -16.34 -7.39
CA VAL A 187 1.54 -16.19 -7.63
C VAL A 187 2.22 -17.56 -7.51
N LEU A 188 1.92 -18.29 -6.44
CA LEU A 188 2.47 -19.62 -6.21
C LEU A 188 1.97 -20.61 -7.26
N ALA A 189 0.66 -20.60 -7.55
CA ALA A 189 0.08 -21.48 -8.55
C ALA A 189 0.76 -21.33 -9.92
N ALA A 190 0.90 -20.09 -10.41
CA ALA A 190 1.52 -19.79 -11.69
C ALA A 190 2.97 -20.29 -11.76
N ASN A 191 3.79 -19.93 -10.77
CA ASN A 191 5.20 -20.32 -10.80
C ASN A 191 5.40 -21.83 -10.66
N GLN A 192 4.57 -22.51 -9.84
CA GLN A 192 4.68 -23.95 -9.64
C GLN A 192 4.16 -24.77 -10.82
N ILE A 193 3.09 -24.33 -11.51
CA ILE A 193 2.57 -25.01 -12.72
C ILE A 193 3.64 -25.01 -13.81
N LEU A 194 4.22 -23.84 -14.11
CA LEU A 194 5.27 -23.75 -15.12
C LEU A 194 6.55 -24.45 -14.64
N GLY A 195 6.89 -24.33 -13.35
CA GLY A 195 8.01 -25.04 -12.74
C GLY A 195 7.91 -26.55 -12.91
N ALA A 196 6.71 -27.14 -12.83
CA ALA A 196 6.51 -28.55 -13.10
C ALA A 196 6.83 -28.94 -14.55
N SER A 197 6.43 -28.11 -15.52
CA SER A 197 6.76 -28.32 -16.94
C SER A 197 8.27 -28.19 -17.18
N GLU A 198 8.90 -27.17 -16.60
CA GLU A 198 10.33 -26.90 -16.75
C GLU A 198 11.20 -28.00 -16.13
N VAL A 199 10.84 -28.45 -14.93
CA VAL A 199 11.57 -29.50 -14.19
C VAL A 199 11.44 -30.86 -14.87
N MET A 200 10.24 -31.23 -15.34
CA MET A 200 10.05 -32.49 -16.09
C MET A 200 10.71 -32.45 -17.46
N GLY A 201 10.64 -31.30 -18.15
CA GLY A 201 11.36 -31.11 -19.41
C GLY A 201 12.88 -31.17 -19.24
N PHE A 202 13.42 -30.63 -18.15
CA PHE A 202 14.84 -30.74 -17.82
C PHE A 202 15.24 -32.18 -17.51
N ALA A 203 14.41 -32.92 -16.76
CA ALA A 203 14.63 -34.34 -16.49
C ALA A 203 14.69 -35.17 -17.78
N ASP A 204 13.77 -34.93 -18.73
CA ASP A 204 13.78 -35.57 -20.06
C ASP A 204 15.12 -35.31 -20.78
N ARG A 205 15.57 -34.05 -20.78
CA ARG A 205 16.81 -33.62 -21.44
C ARG A 205 18.08 -34.18 -20.79
N LEU A 206 18.05 -34.48 -19.50
CA LEU A 206 19.13 -35.19 -18.79
C LEU A 206 19.11 -36.70 -19.08
N GLY A 207 18.07 -37.21 -19.74
CA GLY A 207 17.88 -38.63 -20.02
C GLY A 207 17.41 -39.42 -18.80
N LEU A 208 16.76 -38.76 -17.84
CA LEU A 208 16.12 -39.45 -16.71
C LEU A 208 14.80 -40.08 -17.15
N GLU A 209 14.47 -41.22 -16.53
CA GLU A 209 13.12 -41.78 -16.65
C GLU A 209 12.14 -40.87 -15.90
N LEU A 210 11.12 -40.38 -16.60
CA LEU A 210 10.26 -39.31 -16.09
C LEU A 210 9.41 -39.72 -14.89
N ALA A 211 8.97 -40.98 -14.80
CA ALA A 211 8.21 -41.45 -13.64
C ALA A 211 9.09 -41.52 -12.38
N LYS A 212 10.36 -41.98 -12.50
CA LYS A 212 11.35 -41.90 -11.43
C LYS A 212 11.64 -40.46 -11.01
N ALA A 213 11.85 -39.56 -11.97
CA ALA A 213 12.11 -38.14 -11.68
C ALA A 213 10.93 -37.47 -10.96
N GLN A 214 9.70 -37.74 -11.42
CA GLN A 214 8.47 -37.30 -10.77
C GLN A 214 8.43 -37.80 -9.32
N LYS A 215 8.65 -39.11 -9.10
CA LYS A 215 8.65 -39.71 -7.77
C LYS A 215 9.70 -39.07 -6.86
N ALA A 216 10.92 -38.85 -7.36
CA ALA A 216 11.99 -38.23 -6.59
C ALA A 216 11.63 -36.81 -6.11
N VAL A 217 10.96 -36.00 -6.96
CA VAL A 217 10.47 -34.67 -6.56
C VAL A 217 9.40 -34.81 -5.47
N LEU A 218 8.42 -35.69 -5.66
CA LEU A 218 7.31 -35.89 -4.73
C LEU A 218 7.74 -36.38 -3.34
N GLU A 219 8.80 -37.18 -3.27
CA GLU A 219 9.32 -37.73 -2.01
C GLU A 219 10.37 -36.82 -1.33
N SER A 220 10.66 -35.65 -1.90
CA SER A 220 11.66 -34.71 -1.41
C SER A 220 11.05 -33.42 -0.83
N ASP A 221 11.90 -32.57 -0.26
CA ASP A 221 11.57 -31.19 0.11
C ASP A 221 11.33 -30.25 -1.09
N ALA A 222 11.51 -30.73 -2.33
CA ALA A 222 11.10 -30.03 -3.55
C ALA A 222 9.60 -30.23 -3.89
N TRP A 223 8.86 -30.99 -3.09
CA TRP A 223 7.43 -31.21 -3.27
C TRP A 223 6.63 -29.90 -3.27
N ASN A 224 5.64 -29.83 -4.17
CA ASN A 224 4.59 -28.82 -4.18
C ASN A 224 3.29 -29.37 -4.79
N PHE A 225 2.17 -28.78 -4.37
CA PHE A 225 0.82 -29.22 -4.75
C PHE A 225 0.59 -29.22 -6.27
N MET A 226 1.06 -28.17 -6.97
CA MET A 226 0.85 -28.05 -8.41
C MET A 226 1.61 -29.11 -9.19
N PHE A 227 2.84 -29.45 -8.79
CA PHE A 227 3.63 -30.51 -9.39
C PHE A 227 2.92 -31.86 -9.29
N GLU A 228 2.46 -32.23 -8.08
CA GLU A 228 1.71 -33.46 -7.85
C GLU A 228 0.45 -33.56 -8.73
N HIS A 229 -0.26 -32.44 -8.89
CA HIS A 229 -1.49 -32.41 -9.67
C HIS A 229 -1.28 -32.31 -11.20
N ARG A 230 -0.16 -31.76 -11.69
CA ARG A 230 0.10 -31.55 -13.13
C ARG A 230 0.85 -32.71 -13.77
N THR A 231 1.82 -33.26 -13.07
CA THR A 231 2.70 -34.28 -13.65
C THR A 231 1.99 -35.56 -14.11
N PRO A 232 0.94 -36.09 -13.44
CA PRO A 232 0.18 -37.22 -13.98
C PRO A 232 -0.47 -36.94 -15.35
N ARG A 233 -0.84 -35.68 -15.59
CA ARG A 233 -1.44 -35.20 -16.85
C ARG A 233 -0.40 -34.89 -17.93
N ILE A 234 0.88 -35.03 -17.65
CA ILE A 234 1.94 -35.00 -18.68
C ILE A 234 2.01 -36.35 -19.40
N PHE A 235 1.76 -37.45 -18.68
CA PHE A 235 1.88 -38.81 -19.21
C PHE A 235 0.65 -39.30 -19.98
N THR A 236 -0.46 -38.56 -19.93
CA THR A 236 -1.75 -38.99 -20.48
C THR A 236 -2.45 -37.83 -21.18
N GLU A 237 -3.19 -38.12 -22.25
CA GLU A 237 -4.14 -37.16 -22.83
C GLU A 237 -5.34 -37.04 -21.89
N PHE A 238 -5.28 -36.07 -20.96
CA PHE A 238 -6.31 -35.88 -19.94
C PHE A 238 -7.55 -35.20 -20.54
N GLN A 239 -8.68 -35.90 -20.57
CA GLN A 239 -9.98 -35.38 -21.02
C GLN A 239 -11.07 -35.69 -19.98
N PRO A 240 -11.97 -34.73 -19.67
CA PRO A 240 -11.97 -33.35 -20.14
C PRO A 240 -10.80 -32.54 -19.53
N VAL A 241 -10.38 -31.46 -20.21
CA VAL A 241 -9.33 -30.54 -19.74
C VAL A 241 -9.65 -30.07 -18.31
N ALA A 242 -8.71 -30.28 -17.39
CA ALA A 242 -8.90 -29.93 -15.99
C ALA A 242 -8.64 -28.44 -15.72
N SER A 243 -7.62 -27.87 -16.38
CA SER A 243 -7.24 -26.47 -16.25
C SER A 243 -6.56 -26.01 -17.54
N ALA A 244 -7.18 -25.08 -18.28
CA ALA A 244 -6.65 -24.62 -19.57
C ALA A 244 -5.51 -23.61 -19.40
N VAL A 245 -4.55 -23.58 -20.33
CA VAL A 245 -3.47 -22.58 -20.36
C VAL A 245 -4.01 -21.13 -20.31
N GLN A 246 -5.11 -20.85 -20.99
CA GLN A 246 -5.73 -19.52 -20.97
C GLN A 246 -6.14 -19.06 -19.55
N ILE A 247 -6.50 -19.97 -18.65
CA ILE A 247 -6.91 -19.62 -17.29
C ILE A 247 -5.72 -19.11 -16.49
N ILE A 248 -4.57 -19.79 -16.57
CA ILE A 248 -3.37 -19.34 -15.85
C ILE A 248 -2.75 -18.08 -16.48
N VAL A 249 -2.88 -17.89 -17.80
CA VAL A 249 -2.54 -16.61 -18.46
C VAL A 249 -3.38 -15.48 -17.87
N LYS A 250 -4.70 -15.66 -17.77
CA LYS A 250 -5.59 -14.65 -17.18
C LYS A 250 -5.19 -14.33 -15.74
N ASP A 251 -4.90 -15.33 -14.91
CA ASP A 251 -4.50 -15.09 -13.52
C ASP A 251 -3.13 -14.39 -13.41
N THR A 252 -2.14 -14.77 -14.24
CA THR A 252 -0.85 -14.08 -14.29
C THR A 252 -0.96 -12.64 -14.76
N SER A 253 -1.85 -12.34 -15.71
CA SER A 253 -2.13 -10.96 -16.11
C SER A 253 -2.77 -10.12 -15.00
N ILE A 254 -3.60 -10.71 -14.13
CA ILE A 254 -4.11 -10.00 -12.93
C ILE A 254 -2.94 -9.66 -12.01
N ILE A 255 -2.06 -10.62 -11.73
CA ILE A 255 -0.89 -10.44 -10.87
C ILE A 255 0.04 -9.35 -11.41
N THR A 256 0.43 -9.40 -12.69
CA THR A 256 1.37 -8.42 -13.26
C THR A 256 0.73 -7.04 -13.45
N SER A 257 -0.58 -6.97 -13.71
CA SER A 257 -1.32 -5.70 -13.74
C SER A 257 -1.32 -5.03 -12.37
N GLU A 258 -1.62 -5.78 -11.30
CA GLU A 258 -1.61 -5.25 -9.94
C GLU A 258 -0.20 -4.88 -9.47
N GLY A 259 0.82 -5.66 -9.85
CA GLY A 259 2.22 -5.30 -9.59
C GLY A 259 2.56 -3.92 -10.17
N ARG A 260 2.18 -3.65 -11.42
CA ARG A 260 2.37 -2.32 -12.04
C ARG A 260 1.59 -1.23 -11.31
N ARG A 261 0.35 -1.51 -10.89
CA ARG A 261 -0.51 -0.55 -10.17
C ARG A 261 0.03 -0.20 -8.78
N SER A 262 0.55 -1.20 -8.07
CA SER A 262 1.10 -1.07 -6.72
C SER A 262 2.58 -0.67 -6.69
N LEU A 263 3.22 -0.53 -7.87
CA LEU A 263 4.67 -0.33 -8.01
C LEU A 263 5.49 -1.46 -7.38
N PHE A 264 4.94 -2.67 -7.35
CA PHE A 264 5.59 -3.88 -6.88
C PHE A 264 6.05 -4.73 -8.07
N ALA A 265 7.33 -5.10 -8.10
CA ALA A 265 7.87 -5.94 -9.16
C ALA A 265 7.53 -7.43 -8.92
N THR A 266 6.97 -8.10 -9.92
CA THR A 266 6.69 -9.55 -9.91
C THR A 266 7.55 -10.32 -10.91
N PRO A 267 8.89 -10.29 -10.78
CA PRO A 267 9.80 -10.86 -11.79
C PRO A 267 9.61 -12.36 -12.07
N MET A 268 9.30 -13.18 -11.06
CA MET A 268 9.04 -14.61 -11.26
C MET A 268 7.77 -14.80 -12.09
N THR A 269 6.67 -14.19 -11.64
CA THR A 269 5.37 -14.32 -12.31
C THR A 269 5.36 -13.65 -13.69
N SER A 270 6.08 -12.54 -13.87
CA SER A 270 6.22 -11.87 -15.18
C SER A 270 6.93 -12.77 -16.19
N THR A 271 7.97 -13.49 -15.77
CA THR A 271 8.61 -14.52 -16.62
C THR A 271 7.62 -15.63 -16.93
N ALA A 272 6.89 -16.15 -15.93
CA ALA A 272 5.90 -17.20 -16.15
C ALA A 272 4.83 -16.78 -17.17
N GLU A 273 4.29 -15.57 -17.04
CA GLU A 273 3.30 -14.98 -17.96
C GLU A 273 3.78 -15.01 -19.42
N GLN A 274 5.03 -14.61 -19.68
CA GLN A 274 5.57 -14.59 -21.05
C GLN A 274 5.73 -16.01 -21.64
N ILE A 275 6.06 -17.00 -20.80
CA ILE A 275 6.15 -18.38 -21.25
C ILE A 275 4.76 -18.97 -21.50
N TYR A 276 3.77 -18.63 -20.68
CA TYR A 276 2.38 -18.97 -20.96
C TYR A 276 1.87 -18.34 -22.26
N PHE A 277 2.22 -17.08 -22.54
CA PHE A 277 1.91 -16.45 -23.82
C PHE A 277 2.56 -17.15 -25.01
N THR A 278 3.77 -17.70 -24.83
CA THR A 278 4.42 -18.51 -25.87
C THR A 278 3.58 -19.74 -26.22
N GLY A 279 3.04 -20.44 -25.22
CA GLY A 279 2.11 -21.56 -25.44
C GLY A 279 0.81 -21.14 -26.13
N VAL A 280 0.21 -20.02 -25.73
CA VAL A 280 -0.98 -19.46 -26.39
C VAL A 280 -0.69 -19.12 -27.85
N GLY A 281 0.46 -18.49 -28.16
CA GLY A 281 0.88 -18.16 -29.52
C GLY A 281 1.07 -19.39 -30.42
N ARG A 282 1.24 -20.58 -29.84
CA ARG A 282 1.30 -21.87 -30.53
C ARG A 282 -0.06 -22.56 -30.68
N GLY A 283 -1.14 -21.92 -30.25
CA GLY A 283 -2.50 -22.44 -30.33
C GLY A 283 -2.94 -23.29 -29.14
N TRP A 284 -2.15 -23.37 -28.05
CA TRP A 284 -2.42 -24.25 -26.90
C TRP A 284 -3.32 -23.60 -25.84
N ALA A 285 -4.03 -22.53 -26.17
CA ALA A 285 -4.81 -21.77 -25.20
C ALA A 285 -5.87 -22.63 -24.46
N MET A 286 -6.46 -23.58 -25.19
CA MET A 286 -7.50 -24.48 -24.67
C MET A 286 -6.95 -25.84 -24.19
N ASP A 287 -5.66 -26.09 -24.38
CA ASP A 287 -5.01 -27.31 -23.91
C ASP A 287 -4.81 -27.22 -22.39
N ASP A 288 -4.64 -28.37 -21.75
CA ASP A 288 -4.36 -28.43 -20.31
C ASP A 288 -3.03 -27.73 -19.97
N ASP A 289 -2.97 -27.07 -18.81
CA ASP A 289 -1.80 -26.35 -18.33
C ASP A 289 -0.56 -27.25 -18.14
N SER A 290 -0.74 -28.56 -17.98
CA SER A 290 0.37 -29.55 -17.98
C SER A 290 1.09 -29.66 -19.32
N SER A 291 0.42 -29.29 -20.42
CA SER A 291 0.92 -29.49 -21.78
C SER A 291 2.08 -28.55 -22.15
N LEU A 292 2.40 -27.56 -21.31
CA LEU A 292 3.52 -26.64 -21.51
C LEU A 292 4.89 -27.32 -21.39
N VAL A 293 4.95 -28.54 -20.88
CA VAL A 293 6.14 -29.40 -20.93
C VAL A 293 6.69 -29.52 -22.37
N ARG A 294 5.81 -29.43 -23.38
CA ARG A 294 6.17 -29.39 -24.81
C ARG A 294 7.19 -28.30 -25.15
N LEU A 295 7.19 -27.15 -24.45
CA LEU A 295 8.18 -26.08 -24.67
C LEU A 295 9.62 -26.53 -24.39
N TYR A 296 9.78 -27.56 -23.56
CA TYR A 296 11.08 -28.06 -23.10
C TYR A 296 11.47 -29.38 -23.79
N THR A 297 10.48 -30.20 -24.15
CA THR A 297 10.69 -31.52 -24.77
C THR A 297 10.66 -31.50 -26.30
N GLU A 298 9.94 -30.57 -26.93
CA GLU A 298 9.92 -30.46 -28.40
C GLU A 298 11.31 -30.10 -28.95
N GLY A 299 11.63 -30.65 -30.13
CA GLY A 299 12.94 -30.46 -30.77
C GLY A 299 14.08 -31.28 -30.15
N ASN A 300 13.79 -32.23 -29.25
CA ASN A 300 14.78 -33.20 -28.82
C ASN A 300 15.36 -33.94 -30.05
N GLY A 301 16.68 -33.99 -30.19
CA GLY A 301 17.38 -34.53 -31.37
C GLY A 301 17.59 -33.57 -32.56
N THR A 302 17.05 -32.35 -32.53
CA THR A 302 17.31 -31.32 -33.58
C THR A 302 18.59 -30.52 -33.34
N VAL A 303 19.11 -30.56 -32.11
CA VAL A 303 20.36 -29.96 -31.70
C VAL A 303 21.42 -31.05 -31.77
N GLY A 304 22.57 -30.79 -32.41
CA GLY A 304 23.69 -31.73 -32.47
C GLY A 304 24.15 -32.19 -31.08
N PRO A 305 25.03 -33.20 -30.97
CA PRO A 305 25.36 -33.83 -29.69
C PRO A 305 25.74 -32.80 -28.63
N VAL A 306 25.05 -32.87 -27.49
CA VAL A 306 25.30 -32.06 -26.31
C VAL A 306 25.73 -32.98 -25.17
N HIS A 307 26.75 -32.57 -24.42
CA HIS A 307 27.30 -33.34 -23.31
C HIS A 307 27.18 -32.53 -22.04
N GLY A 308 26.44 -33.08 -21.07
CA GLY A 308 26.38 -32.60 -19.71
C GLY A 308 27.62 -33.00 -18.91
N THR A 309 27.72 -32.48 -17.69
CA THR A 309 28.72 -32.87 -16.69
C THR A 309 28.19 -33.93 -15.71
N ALA A 310 26.86 -34.06 -15.56
CA ALA A 310 26.27 -35.08 -14.70
C ALA A 310 26.18 -36.43 -15.42
N GLU A 311 26.83 -37.46 -14.85
CA GLU A 311 26.91 -38.79 -15.47
C GLU A 311 25.91 -39.77 -14.84
N SER A 312 25.76 -39.73 -13.50
CA SER A 312 24.91 -40.67 -12.75
C SER A 312 23.43 -40.23 -12.69
N GLU A 313 22.51 -41.19 -12.44
CA GLU A 313 21.09 -40.85 -12.22
C GLU A 313 20.92 -39.97 -10.97
N GLU A 314 21.75 -40.19 -9.94
CA GLU A 314 21.74 -39.44 -8.68
C GLU A 314 22.14 -37.98 -8.87
N GLU A 315 23.23 -37.71 -9.61
CA GLU A 315 23.68 -36.34 -9.93
C GLU A 315 22.62 -35.58 -10.72
N LYS A 316 22.05 -36.22 -11.76
CA LYS A 316 20.99 -35.63 -12.59
C LYS A 316 19.75 -35.34 -11.76
N THR A 317 19.36 -36.25 -10.87
CA THR A 317 18.23 -36.05 -9.95
C THR A 317 18.49 -34.87 -9.01
N ALA A 318 19.71 -34.73 -8.48
CA ALA A 318 20.06 -33.61 -7.62
C ALA A 318 19.91 -32.25 -8.33
N LEU A 319 20.22 -32.17 -9.64
CA LEU A 319 20.02 -30.96 -10.43
C LEU A 319 18.53 -30.61 -10.59
N VAL A 320 17.69 -31.61 -10.87
CA VAL A 320 16.22 -31.47 -10.96
C VAL A 320 15.64 -30.94 -9.64
N LEU A 321 16.08 -31.50 -8.51
CA LEU A 321 15.67 -31.04 -7.17
C LEU A 321 16.18 -29.63 -6.86
N GLY A 322 17.44 -29.32 -7.19
CA GLY A 322 18.04 -28.01 -7.01
C GLY A 322 17.30 -26.91 -7.77
N LEU A 323 16.92 -27.18 -9.03
CA LEU A 323 16.10 -26.31 -9.86
C LEU A 323 14.76 -26.00 -9.18
N MET A 324 14.02 -27.04 -8.79
CA MET A 324 12.69 -26.87 -8.19
C MET A 324 12.75 -26.08 -6.87
N ARG A 325 13.69 -26.41 -5.96
CA ARG A 325 13.84 -25.69 -4.68
C ARG A 325 14.09 -24.19 -4.89
N GLY A 326 14.95 -23.83 -5.85
CA GLY A 326 15.26 -22.44 -6.17
C GLY A 326 14.04 -21.66 -6.68
N ILE A 327 13.26 -22.27 -7.58
CA ILE A 327 12.01 -21.69 -8.10
C ILE A 327 11.00 -21.49 -6.96
N LEU A 328 10.79 -22.52 -6.13
CA LEU A 328 9.84 -22.48 -5.02
C LEU A 328 10.20 -21.41 -3.98
N LEU A 329 11.48 -21.25 -3.65
CA LEU A 329 11.93 -20.24 -2.70
C LEU A 329 11.63 -18.82 -3.21
N CYS A 330 11.97 -18.53 -4.47
CA CYS A 330 11.73 -17.22 -5.06
C CYS A 330 10.24 -16.93 -5.23
N ALA A 331 9.43 -17.93 -5.60
CA ALA A 331 7.98 -17.78 -5.71
C ALA A 331 7.32 -17.53 -4.34
N ALA A 332 7.76 -18.22 -3.28
CA ALA A 332 7.32 -17.98 -1.90
C ALA A 332 7.65 -16.55 -1.44
N ALA A 333 8.88 -16.11 -1.70
CA ALA A 333 9.33 -14.76 -1.37
C ALA A 333 8.55 -13.67 -2.12
N GLU A 334 8.36 -13.82 -3.44
CA GLU A 334 7.56 -12.90 -4.25
C GLU A 334 6.12 -12.82 -3.74
N SER A 335 5.49 -13.97 -3.46
CA SER A 335 4.12 -14.06 -2.95
C SER A 335 3.95 -13.34 -1.61
N LEU A 336 4.79 -13.62 -0.62
CA LEU A 336 4.69 -13.04 0.72
C LEU A 336 5.06 -11.55 0.73
N ALA A 337 6.07 -11.15 -0.04
CA ALA A 337 6.40 -9.73 -0.21
C ALA A 337 5.27 -8.97 -0.91
N PHE A 338 4.60 -9.60 -1.89
CA PHE A 338 3.49 -8.96 -2.57
C PHE A 338 2.28 -8.81 -1.63
N ALA A 339 1.95 -9.85 -0.84
CA ALA A 339 0.94 -9.75 0.21
C ALA A 339 1.17 -8.57 1.16
N HIS A 340 2.42 -8.38 1.59
CA HIS A 340 2.77 -7.24 2.42
C HIS A 340 2.51 -5.91 1.70
N ALA A 341 2.93 -5.79 0.44
CA ALA A 341 2.73 -4.58 -0.36
C ALA A 341 1.25 -4.24 -0.61
N VAL A 342 0.36 -5.23 -0.64
CA VAL A 342 -1.10 -5.03 -0.78
C VAL A 342 -1.85 -5.06 0.55
N ASN A 343 -1.14 -4.96 1.68
CA ASN A 343 -1.67 -4.86 3.05
C ASN A 343 -2.52 -6.07 3.51
N LEU A 344 -2.12 -7.28 3.14
CA LEU A 344 -2.75 -8.51 3.64
C LEU A 344 -2.07 -8.99 4.94
N ASP A 345 -2.84 -9.71 5.76
CA ASP A 345 -2.30 -10.47 6.89
C ASP A 345 -1.42 -11.62 6.39
N LEU A 346 -0.12 -11.53 6.67
CA LEU A 346 0.87 -12.50 6.20
C LEU A 346 0.68 -13.90 6.80
N ASP A 347 0.20 -14.01 8.04
CA ASP A 347 -0.02 -15.30 8.68
C ASP A 347 -1.25 -15.99 8.09
N GLN A 348 -2.32 -15.23 7.82
CA GLN A 348 -3.49 -15.75 7.10
C GLN A 348 -3.14 -16.15 5.66
N VAL A 349 -2.31 -15.35 4.97
CA VAL A 349 -1.80 -15.68 3.61
C VAL A 349 -1.00 -16.98 3.64
N LEU A 350 -0.10 -17.14 4.61
CA LEU A 350 0.70 -18.34 4.75
C LEU A 350 -0.17 -19.57 4.97
N ASP A 351 -1.13 -19.50 5.89
CA ASP A 351 -2.07 -20.59 6.17
C ASP A 351 -2.85 -21.01 4.91
N LEU A 352 -3.47 -20.05 4.21
CA LEU A 352 -4.18 -20.30 2.96
C LEU A 352 -3.28 -20.99 1.93
N CYS A 353 -2.09 -20.44 1.72
CA CYS A 353 -1.19 -20.91 0.68
C CYS A 353 -0.68 -22.33 0.98
N VAL A 354 -0.34 -22.63 2.24
CA VAL A 354 0.09 -23.98 2.67
C VAL A 354 -1.05 -25.00 2.51
N ASN A 355 -2.29 -24.62 2.85
CA ASN A 355 -3.43 -25.54 2.91
C ASN A 355 -4.29 -25.58 1.63
N ALA A 356 -3.81 -24.97 0.55
CA ALA A 356 -4.48 -24.90 -0.75
C ALA A 356 -3.49 -25.08 -1.91
N ALA A 357 -3.88 -24.59 -3.09
CA ALA A 357 -3.16 -24.79 -4.35
C ALA A 357 -1.75 -24.15 -4.42
N GLY A 358 -1.32 -23.43 -3.37
CA GLY A 358 0.03 -22.83 -3.29
C GLY A 358 1.02 -23.67 -2.47
N GLY A 359 0.57 -24.78 -1.88
CA GLY A 359 1.33 -25.52 -0.87
C GLY A 359 2.63 -26.10 -1.41
N SER A 360 3.71 -25.95 -0.65
CA SER A 360 5.00 -26.57 -0.92
C SER A 360 5.79 -26.76 0.37
N LYS A 361 6.71 -27.73 0.40
CA LYS A 361 7.57 -27.96 1.56
C LYS A 361 8.48 -26.78 1.85
N VAL A 362 8.93 -26.10 0.79
CA VAL A 362 9.71 -24.85 0.89
C VAL A 362 8.90 -23.74 1.57
N LEU A 363 7.65 -23.51 1.17
CA LEU A 363 6.80 -22.48 1.79
C LEU A 363 6.47 -22.82 3.25
N GLU A 364 6.13 -24.07 3.55
CA GLU A 364 5.83 -24.53 4.91
C GLU A 364 7.04 -24.33 5.84
N LYS A 365 8.24 -24.68 5.37
CA LYS A 365 9.48 -24.58 6.16
C LYS A 365 10.01 -23.16 6.28
N LEU A 366 10.03 -22.39 5.19
CA LEU A 366 10.73 -21.11 5.10
C LEU A 366 9.81 -19.87 5.11
N GLY A 367 8.49 -20.06 4.94
CA GLY A 367 7.50 -18.99 5.00
C GLY A 367 7.57 -18.17 6.30
N PRO A 368 7.63 -18.79 7.49
CA PRO A 368 7.78 -18.07 8.75
C PRO A 368 9.05 -17.19 8.81
N ALA A 369 10.18 -17.71 8.32
CA ALA A 369 11.44 -16.95 8.25
C ALA A 369 11.34 -15.77 7.28
N ILE A 370 10.69 -15.95 6.11
CA ILE A 370 10.40 -14.87 5.16
C ILE A 370 9.52 -13.78 5.82
N ILE A 371 8.45 -14.18 6.52
CA ILE A 371 7.56 -13.23 7.23
C ILE A 371 8.32 -12.46 8.31
N LYS A 372 9.17 -13.14 9.08
CA LYS A 372 10.02 -12.50 10.10
C LYS A 372 10.91 -11.42 9.48
N GLU A 373 11.54 -11.71 8.34
CA GLU A 373 12.38 -10.76 7.61
C GLU A 373 11.59 -9.58 7.00
N ILE A 374 10.35 -9.79 6.57
CA ILE A 374 9.43 -8.73 6.13
C ILE A 374 9.08 -7.82 7.33
N ARG A 375 8.79 -8.40 8.50
CA ARG A 375 8.44 -7.68 9.73
C ARG A 375 9.65 -7.00 10.40
N GLY A 376 10.86 -7.11 9.84
CA GLY A 376 12.07 -6.46 10.35
C GLY A 376 12.76 -7.20 11.49
N GLY A 377 12.35 -8.43 11.82
CA GLY A 377 13.07 -9.26 12.79
C GLY A 377 14.34 -9.85 12.15
N ALA A 378 15.49 -9.70 12.80
CA ALA A 378 16.71 -10.37 12.37
C ALA A 378 16.50 -11.90 12.44
N GLY A 379 16.63 -12.59 11.30
CA GLY A 379 16.61 -14.04 11.24
C GLY A 379 17.82 -14.63 11.98
N ASP A 380 17.67 -14.94 13.27
CA ASP A 380 18.56 -15.90 13.92
C ASP A 380 18.42 -17.25 13.19
N ALA A 381 19.56 -17.78 12.73
CA ALA A 381 19.67 -19.14 12.22
C ALA A 381 19.56 -20.16 13.37
N SER A 382 18.43 -20.20 14.07
CA SER A 382 18.21 -21.16 15.13
C SER A 382 17.77 -22.50 14.55
N GLY A 383 18.76 -23.35 14.21
CA GLY A 383 18.68 -24.81 14.19
C GLY A 383 17.90 -25.48 13.04
N GLY A 384 18.60 -25.92 11.98
CA GLY A 384 18.10 -26.88 10.98
C GLY A 384 17.50 -26.29 9.69
N GLU A 385 17.49 -24.97 9.55
CA GLU A 385 17.07 -24.31 8.31
C GLU A 385 18.10 -24.52 7.18
N THR A 386 17.59 -24.82 5.99
CA THR A 386 18.40 -24.92 4.76
C THR A 386 18.99 -23.54 4.47
N SER A 387 20.31 -23.45 4.29
CA SER A 387 20.95 -22.16 4.06
C SER A 387 20.61 -21.60 2.68
N LEU A 388 20.57 -20.26 2.55
CA LEU A 388 20.41 -19.61 1.25
C LEU A 388 21.51 -20.04 0.27
N GLY A 389 22.73 -20.27 0.79
CA GLY A 389 23.89 -20.70 0.02
C GLY A 389 23.74 -22.09 -0.60
N GLU A 390 23.13 -23.04 0.10
CA GLU A 390 22.84 -24.38 -0.43
C GLU A 390 21.84 -24.34 -1.59
N ILE A 391 20.72 -23.63 -1.40
CA ILE A 391 19.68 -23.50 -2.44
C ILE A 391 20.25 -22.77 -3.66
N PHE A 392 21.01 -21.69 -3.45
CA PHE A 392 21.68 -20.96 -4.52
C PHE A 392 22.65 -21.85 -5.30
N SER A 393 23.47 -22.64 -4.60
CA SER A 393 24.47 -23.51 -5.24
C SER A 393 23.81 -24.62 -6.07
N GLY A 394 22.76 -25.25 -5.54
CA GLY A 394 21.99 -26.28 -6.26
C GLY A 394 21.28 -25.73 -7.49
N LEU A 395 20.63 -24.56 -7.38
CA LEU A 395 20.00 -23.90 -8.52
C LEU A 395 21.02 -23.50 -9.58
N ARG A 396 22.15 -22.91 -9.17
CA ARG A 396 23.23 -22.50 -10.09
C ARG A 396 23.75 -23.70 -10.87
N ALA A 397 24.04 -24.82 -10.21
CA ALA A 397 24.50 -26.03 -10.87
C ALA A 397 23.48 -26.54 -11.91
N ALA A 398 22.19 -26.53 -11.59
CA ALA A 398 21.14 -26.92 -12.52
C ALA A 398 21.07 -26.01 -13.75
N VAL A 399 21.13 -24.69 -13.57
CA VAL A 399 21.11 -23.72 -14.68
C VAL A 399 22.36 -23.82 -15.55
N GLU A 400 23.54 -23.97 -14.95
CA GLU A 400 24.80 -24.16 -15.69
C GLU A 400 24.77 -25.45 -16.51
N GLU A 401 24.27 -26.55 -15.94
CA GLU A 401 24.14 -27.81 -16.67
C GLU A 401 23.13 -27.68 -17.82
N ALA A 402 21.97 -27.08 -17.57
CA ALA A 402 20.97 -26.86 -18.61
C ALA A 402 21.51 -26.03 -19.79
N GLN A 403 22.34 -25.01 -19.51
CA GLN A 403 23.03 -24.26 -20.56
C GLN A 403 23.98 -25.14 -21.39
N ARG A 404 24.74 -26.05 -20.76
CA ARG A 404 25.63 -26.99 -21.47
C ARG A 404 24.85 -27.91 -22.39
N ILE A 405 23.70 -28.41 -21.92
CA ILE A 405 22.82 -29.29 -22.71
C ILE A 405 21.82 -28.54 -23.60
N LYS A 406 21.94 -27.20 -23.69
CA LYS A 406 21.10 -26.32 -24.51
C LYS A 406 19.59 -26.47 -24.22
N THR A 407 19.26 -26.65 -22.95
CA THR A 407 17.89 -26.70 -22.45
C THR A 407 17.52 -25.34 -21.84
N PRO A 408 16.46 -24.67 -22.33
CA PRO A 408 16.03 -23.41 -21.75
C PRO A 408 15.37 -23.64 -20.38
N LEU A 409 15.87 -22.96 -19.34
CA LEU A 409 15.23 -22.90 -18.01
C LEU A 409 14.84 -21.46 -17.72
N TYR A 410 13.59 -21.08 -18.01
CA TYR A 410 13.14 -19.69 -17.90
C TYR A 410 12.96 -19.27 -16.45
N LEU A 411 12.23 -20.06 -15.66
CA LEU A 411 12.04 -19.78 -14.24
C LEU A 411 13.30 -20.02 -13.44
N GLY A 412 14.05 -21.09 -13.75
CA GLY A 412 15.33 -21.37 -13.10
C GLY A 412 16.34 -20.24 -13.26
N THR A 413 16.48 -19.70 -14.48
CA THR A 413 17.37 -18.56 -14.74
C THR A 413 16.88 -17.30 -14.02
N GLN A 414 15.58 -17.05 -13.98
CA GLN A 414 15.04 -15.88 -13.28
C GLN A 414 15.22 -15.98 -11.76
N ALA A 415 14.98 -17.15 -11.18
CA ALA A 415 15.24 -17.41 -9.78
C ALA A 415 16.73 -17.23 -9.44
N LEU A 416 17.64 -17.69 -10.31
CA LEU A 416 19.07 -17.52 -10.11
C LEU A 416 19.48 -16.05 -10.08
N ASN A 417 18.95 -15.22 -10.99
CA ASN A 417 19.21 -13.78 -11.00
C ASN A 417 18.76 -13.09 -9.68
N ILE A 418 17.61 -13.49 -9.15
CA ILE A 418 17.08 -12.97 -7.87
C ILE A 418 18.01 -13.37 -6.72
N LEU A 419 18.34 -14.66 -6.60
CA LEU A 419 19.22 -15.15 -5.53
C LEU A 419 20.62 -14.53 -5.61
N GLN A 420 21.16 -14.35 -6.81
CA GLN A 420 22.45 -13.70 -7.02
C GLN A 420 22.47 -12.25 -6.49
N ARG A 421 21.39 -11.48 -6.71
CA ARG A 421 21.27 -10.10 -6.22
C ARG A 421 21.31 -10.01 -4.70
N VAL A 422 20.65 -10.96 -4.02
CA VAL A 422 20.60 -11.01 -2.55
C VAL A 422 21.93 -11.47 -1.97
N THR A 423 22.50 -12.54 -2.51
CA THR A 423 23.75 -13.13 -2.01
C THR A 423 24.95 -12.19 -2.17
N GLN A 424 25.01 -11.41 -3.25
CA GLN A 424 26.06 -10.38 -3.44
C GLN A 424 26.00 -9.24 -2.42
N SER A 425 24.83 -8.93 -1.88
CA SER A 425 24.60 -7.75 -1.04
C SER A 425 24.45 -8.03 0.45
N LYS A 426 24.01 -9.24 0.84
CA LYS A 426 23.61 -9.56 2.23
C LYS A 426 24.20 -10.87 2.80
N GLY A 427 24.98 -11.63 2.04
CA GLY A 427 25.59 -12.89 2.48
C GLY A 427 24.68 -14.13 2.35
N THR A 428 25.11 -15.27 2.89
CA THR A 428 24.50 -16.61 2.72
C THR A 428 23.79 -17.14 3.97
N GLY A 429 23.11 -16.27 4.72
CA GLY A 429 22.40 -16.61 5.96
C GLY A 429 21.13 -17.47 5.78
N SER A 430 20.13 -17.29 6.66
CA SER A 430 18.82 -17.97 6.52
C SER A 430 18.24 -17.72 5.14
N ALA A 431 17.63 -18.75 4.55
CA ALA A 431 16.98 -18.64 3.25
C ALA A 431 15.84 -17.60 3.23
N GLY A 432 15.28 -17.22 4.38
CA GLY A 432 14.28 -16.15 4.49
C GLY A 432 14.76 -14.78 4.01
N VAL A 433 16.08 -14.52 4.05
CA VAL A 433 16.69 -13.25 3.59
C VAL A 433 16.46 -13.00 2.10
N VAL A 434 16.11 -14.01 1.30
CA VAL A 434 15.74 -13.87 -0.11
C VAL A 434 14.70 -12.78 -0.36
N VAL A 435 13.78 -12.56 0.60
CA VAL A 435 12.70 -11.59 0.47
C VAL A 435 13.19 -10.14 0.38
N LYS A 436 14.42 -9.86 0.81
CA LYS A 436 15.08 -8.56 0.64
C LYS A 436 15.25 -8.19 -0.84
N ALA A 437 15.15 -9.14 -1.77
CA ALA A 437 15.01 -8.83 -3.20
C ALA A 437 13.74 -8.01 -3.55
N TRP A 438 12.77 -7.93 -2.65
CA TRP A 438 11.59 -7.08 -2.80
C TRP A 438 11.50 -6.01 -1.72
N THR A 439 11.95 -6.29 -0.50
CA THR A 439 11.74 -5.41 0.66
C THR A 439 12.92 -4.51 1.00
N ASP A 440 14.09 -4.69 0.40
CA ASP A 440 15.23 -3.78 0.63
C ASP A 440 14.95 -2.42 -0.02
N THR A 441 14.62 -1.44 0.83
CA THR A 441 14.37 -0.05 0.43
C THR A 441 15.59 0.84 0.63
N SER A 442 16.78 0.30 0.94
CA SER A 442 17.96 1.11 1.26
C SER A 442 18.36 2.10 0.15
N GLU A 443 18.19 1.73 -1.12
CA GLU A 443 18.39 2.67 -2.24
C GLU A 443 17.30 3.75 -2.29
N ALA A 444 16.03 3.37 -2.13
CA ALA A 444 14.91 4.30 -2.07
C ALA A 444 15.03 5.27 -0.88
N ALA A 445 15.53 4.80 0.26
CA ALA A 445 15.76 5.59 1.46
C ALA A 445 16.86 6.64 1.29
N LYS A 446 17.78 6.46 0.33
CA LYS A 446 18.82 7.46 -0.04
C LYS A 446 18.42 8.35 -1.22
N CYS A 447 17.31 8.05 -1.88
CA CYS A 447 16.85 8.81 -3.04
C CYS A 447 15.83 9.87 -2.61
N HIS A 448 16.20 11.15 -2.67
CA HIS A 448 15.29 12.26 -2.37
C HIS A 448 13.97 12.20 -3.15
N TRP A 449 14.01 11.77 -4.41
CA TRP A 449 12.80 11.64 -5.22
C TRP A 449 11.88 10.54 -4.71
N CYS A 450 12.43 9.39 -4.29
CA CYS A 450 11.65 8.32 -3.67
C CYS A 450 11.06 8.76 -2.33
N GLN A 451 11.85 9.45 -1.49
CA GLN A 451 11.38 10.03 -0.22
C GLN A 451 10.20 11.00 -0.46
N ILE A 452 10.33 11.95 -1.39
CA ILE A 452 9.27 12.92 -1.72
C ILE A 452 8.01 12.23 -2.26
N ARG A 453 8.16 11.24 -3.15
CA ARG A 453 7.03 10.50 -3.73
C ARG A 453 6.28 9.64 -2.72
N SER A 454 6.92 9.29 -1.61
CA SER A 454 6.27 8.57 -0.51
C SER A 454 5.22 9.42 0.23
N PHE A 455 5.27 10.75 0.10
CA PHE A 455 4.32 11.63 0.78
C PHE A 455 2.91 11.46 0.22
N LYS A 456 1.94 11.17 1.10
CA LYS A 456 0.52 10.95 0.74
C LYS A 456 -0.06 12.03 -0.18
N THR A 457 0.36 13.28 -0.01
CA THR A 457 -0.12 14.43 -0.78
C THR A 457 0.56 14.61 -2.14
N HIS A 458 1.71 13.98 -2.40
CA HIS A 458 2.53 14.23 -3.59
C HIS A 458 1.76 14.02 -4.91
N ARG A 459 0.93 12.97 -4.99
CA ARG A 459 0.15 12.67 -6.22
C ARG A 459 -0.79 13.81 -6.63
N LYS A 460 -1.36 14.54 -5.67
CA LYS A 460 -2.29 15.65 -5.91
C LYS A 460 -1.58 17.01 -5.86
N LEU A 461 -0.60 17.16 -4.98
CA LEU A 461 0.12 18.38 -4.67
C LEU A 461 1.62 18.08 -4.72
N PRO A 462 2.21 17.97 -5.92
CA PRO A 462 3.58 17.51 -6.09
C PRO A 462 4.58 18.48 -5.44
N ILE A 463 5.68 17.91 -4.95
CA ILE A 463 6.91 18.64 -4.65
C ILE A 463 7.87 18.34 -5.79
N THR A 464 8.43 19.38 -6.39
CA THR A 464 9.44 19.25 -7.46
C THR A 464 10.73 19.95 -7.05
N ILE A 465 11.85 19.47 -7.59
CA ILE A 465 13.17 20.10 -7.42
C ILE A 465 13.67 20.47 -8.80
N VAL A 466 14.02 21.73 -9.03
CA VAL A 466 14.53 22.22 -10.32
C VAL A 466 15.79 23.05 -10.14
N ASN A 467 16.77 22.84 -11.01
CA ASN A 467 17.93 23.71 -11.12
C ASN A 467 18.04 24.22 -12.56
N GLU A 468 17.60 25.46 -12.76
CA GLU A 468 17.61 26.13 -14.07
C GLU A 468 18.78 27.11 -14.21
N THR A 469 19.61 27.25 -13.18
CA THR A 469 20.71 28.23 -13.16
C THR A 469 21.97 27.74 -13.89
N GLY A 470 22.05 26.45 -14.20
CA GLY A 470 23.19 25.83 -14.89
C GLY A 470 24.43 25.59 -14.02
N ASP A 471 24.39 25.92 -12.71
CA ASP A 471 25.51 25.76 -11.77
C ASP A 471 25.80 24.29 -11.37
N LYS A 472 25.03 23.33 -11.89
CA LYS A 472 25.10 21.87 -11.62
C LYS A 472 24.95 21.49 -10.14
N GLU A 473 24.58 22.43 -9.28
CA GLU A 473 24.37 22.17 -7.86
C GLU A 473 23.20 21.21 -7.65
N VAL A 474 23.35 20.33 -6.66
CA VAL A 474 22.35 19.34 -6.23
C VAL A 474 22.10 19.51 -4.73
N LEU A 475 20.97 18.99 -4.25
CA LEU A 475 20.74 18.90 -2.80
C LEU A 475 21.76 17.95 -2.18
N ASN A 476 22.15 18.23 -0.93
CA ASN A 476 23.06 17.39 -0.16
C ASN A 476 22.57 15.93 -0.16
N PRO A 477 23.35 14.95 -0.65
CA PRO A 477 22.92 13.55 -0.73
C PRO A 477 22.53 12.91 0.61
N ASP A 478 23.02 13.45 1.72
CA ASP A 478 22.72 12.95 3.07
C ASP A 478 21.44 13.55 3.66
N PHE A 479 20.81 14.52 2.99
CA PHE A 479 19.56 15.12 3.41
C PHE A 479 18.39 14.12 3.29
N LYS A 480 17.44 14.17 4.22
CA LYS A 480 16.26 13.30 4.20
C LYS A 480 14.97 14.11 4.19
N PHE A 481 14.15 13.89 3.18
CA PHE A 481 12.79 14.42 3.16
C PHE A 481 11.90 13.65 4.13
N ILE A 482 11.33 14.37 5.10
CA ILE A 482 10.38 13.86 6.09
C ILE A 482 9.03 14.58 5.98
N ASN A 483 7.96 13.92 6.43
CA ASN A 483 6.59 14.48 6.42
C ASN A 483 6.02 14.75 7.84
N HIS A 484 6.78 14.41 8.87
CA HIS A 484 6.53 14.73 10.27
C HIS A 484 7.86 15.00 10.98
N SER A 485 7.86 15.87 11.99
CA SER A 485 9.05 16.09 12.82
C SER A 485 9.36 14.84 13.64
N VAL A 486 10.64 14.59 13.85
CA VAL A 486 11.15 13.37 14.50
C VAL A 486 11.79 13.76 15.83
N PRO A 487 11.20 13.43 16.99
CA PRO A 487 11.84 13.67 18.27
C PRO A 487 13.13 12.85 18.42
N HIS A 488 14.19 13.47 18.95
CA HIS A 488 15.39 12.74 19.37
C HIS A 488 15.03 11.76 20.52
N LEU A 489 15.80 10.68 20.66
CA LEU A 489 15.50 9.58 21.61
C LEU A 489 15.31 10.04 23.06
N ASP A 490 15.96 11.12 23.46
CA ASP A 490 15.97 11.63 24.83
C ASP A 490 14.88 12.68 25.10
N ILE A 491 14.02 12.98 24.11
CA ILE A 491 12.93 13.94 24.27
C ILE A 491 11.74 13.27 24.98
N PRO A 492 11.31 13.77 26.15
CA PRO A 492 10.10 13.27 26.79
C PRO A 492 8.88 13.67 25.96
N ILE A 493 8.07 12.68 25.59
CA ILE A 493 6.80 12.87 24.89
C ILE A 493 5.66 12.54 25.86
N ALA A 494 4.59 13.32 25.83
CA ALA A 494 3.41 13.02 26.65
C ALA A 494 2.85 11.61 26.34
N ASP A 495 2.44 10.88 27.37
CA ASP A 495 1.86 9.55 27.19
C ASP A 495 0.53 9.65 26.44
N ALA A 496 0.41 8.87 25.37
CA ALA A 496 -0.75 8.88 24.47
C ALA A 496 -2.08 8.58 25.18
N SER A 497 -2.06 7.91 26.34
CA SER A 497 -3.25 7.66 27.17
C SER A 497 -3.87 8.93 27.76
N PHE A 498 -3.10 10.01 27.91
CA PHE A 498 -3.62 11.31 28.38
C PHE A 498 -4.21 12.16 27.25
N ARG A 499 -3.98 11.78 25.98
CA ARG A 499 -4.46 12.55 24.83
C ARG A 499 -5.96 12.74 24.91
N THR A 500 -6.38 14.00 24.99
CA THR A 500 -7.79 14.40 25.02
C THR A 500 -8.17 15.12 23.74
N GLY A 501 -9.24 14.66 23.09
CA GLY A 501 -9.83 15.29 21.91
C GLY A 501 -11.24 15.79 22.21
N CYS A 502 -11.87 16.44 21.23
CA CYS A 502 -13.22 16.94 21.42
C CYS A 502 -14.28 15.82 21.42
N ASN A 503 -15.37 16.05 22.14
CA ASN A 503 -16.55 15.17 22.19
C ASN A 503 -17.69 15.54 21.22
N CYS A 504 -17.40 16.30 20.16
CA CYS A 504 -18.40 16.71 19.16
C CYS A 504 -19.00 15.49 18.42
N GLN A 505 -20.33 15.43 18.25
CA GLN A 505 -21.01 14.30 17.59
C GLN A 505 -21.00 14.43 16.05
N GLY A 506 -20.84 15.64 15.54
CA GLY A 506 -20.62 15.92 14.11
C GLY A 506 -19.84 17.20 13.86
N ASP A 507 -19.44 17.42 12.59
CA ASP A 507 -18.69 18.62 12.19
C ASP A 507 -19.48 19.91 12.43
N GLU A 508 -20.82 19.84 12.40
CA GLU A 508 -21.71 20.95 12.71
C GLU A 508 -21.70 21.32 14.20
N ASP A 509 -21.49 20.37 15.10
CA ASP A 509 -21.42 20.66 16.54
C ASP A 509 -20.19 21.49 16.87
N CYS A 510 -19.05 21.17 16.22
CA CYS A 510 -17.88 22.03 16.30
C CYS A 510 -18.27 23.46 15.92
N MET A 511 -19.00 23.63 14.82
CA MET A 511 -19.38 24.93 14.27
C MET A 511 -20.34 25.71 15.16
N TYR A 512 -21.36 25.06 15.75
CA TYR A 512 -22.48 25.76 16.39
C TYR A 512 -22.52 25.65 17.92
N SER A 513 -22.08 24.52 18.48
CA SER A 513 -22.17 24.22 19.92
C SER A 513 -20.88 24.54 20.67
N GLY A 514 -19.80 24.85 19.96
CA GLY A 514 -18.46 25.07 20.51
C GLY A 514 -17.58 23.83 20.37
N CYS A 515 -16.28 24.01 20.56
CA CYS A 515 -15.30 22.93 20.48
C CYS A 515 -14.36 23.03 21.68
N GLU A 516 -14.26 21.95 22.46
CA GLU A 516 -13.39 21.86 23.64
C GLU A 516 -11.92 22.15 23.29
N CYS A 517 -11.47 21.81 22.08
CA CYS A 517 -10.13 22.14 21.60
C CYS A 517 -9.86 23.65 21.46
N LEU A 518 -10.87 24.51 21.57
CA LEU A 518 -10.76 25.97 21.48
C LEU A 518 -10.98 26.66 22.84
N ASP A 519 -11.16 25.91 23.93
CA ASP A 519 -11.50 26.47 25.24
C ASP A 519 -10.36 27.29 25.84
N GLU A 520 -9.10 26.90 25.60
CA GLU A 520 -7.92 27.67 26.06
C GLU A 520 -7.79 29.05 25.44
N MET A 521 -8.51 29.33 24.35
CA MET A 521 -8.58 30.67 23.77
C MET A 521 -9.73 31.50 24.36
N ALA A 522 -10.32 31.08 25.49
CA ALA A 522 -11.30 31.90 26.20
C ALA A 522 -10.68 33.06 26.95
N PRO A 523 -11.18 34.30 26.75
CA PRO A 523 -10.89 35.34 27.73
C PRO A 523 -11.46 34.89 29.08
N ASP A 524 -10.71 35.15 30.15
CA ASP A 524 -11.24 35.09 31.50
C ASP A 524 -12.51 35.94 31.54
N SER A 525 -13.59 35.37 32.08
CA SER A 525 -14.95 35.92 32.03
C SER A 525 -15.15 37.24 32.78
N ASP A 526 -14.08 37.93 33.17
CA ASP A 526 -14.11 39.02 34.15
C ASP A 526 -13.86 40.41 33.53
N GLU A 527 -13.59 40.53 32.22
CA GLU A 527 -13.25 41.81 31.57
C GLU A 527 -14.24 42.36 30.50
N GLU A 528 -15.42 41.75 30.31
CA GLU A 528 -16.52 42.44 29.60
C GLU A 528 -17.63 42.77 30.62
N MET A 529 -17.53 43.94 31.27
CA MET A 529 -18.67 44.55 31.95
C MET A 529 -19.77 44.79 30.90
N ASP A 530 -20.81 43.96 30.93
CA ASP A 530 -22.04 44.15 30.17
C ASP A 530 -22.61 45.54 30.46
N ASP A 531 -22.69 46.38 29.41
CA ASP A 531 -23.52 47.57 29.40
C ASP A 531 -24.99 47.13 29.56
N PRO A 532 -25.67 47.47 30.68
CA PRO A 532 -27.03 47.02 30.95
C PRO A 532 -28.09 47.55 29.96
N SER A 533 -27.71 48.45 29.05
CA SER A 533 -28.62 49.09 28.10
C SER A 533 -28.76 48.34 26.76
N ILE A 534 -27.99 47.27 26.53
CA ILE A 534 -28.03 46.50 25.26
C ILE A 534 -28.65 45.11 25.51
N PRO A 535 -29.78 44.75 24.87
CA PRO A 535 -30.39 43.44 25.06
C PRO A 535 -29.49 42.32 24.50
N SER A 536 -29.03 41.44 25.38
CA SER A 536 -28.21 40.27 25.04
C SER A 536 -29.02 39.25 24.22
N ARG A 537 -28.95 39.36 22.89
CA ARG A 537 -29.30 38.24 22.00
C ARG A 537 -28.19 37.21 22.07
N GLY A 538 -28.35 36.26 23.00
CA GLY A 538 -27.42 35.20 23.34
C GLY A 538 -26.96 34.32 22.17
N ARG A 539 -25.80 34.68 21.60
CA ARG A 539 -24.86 33.73 20.98
C ARG A 539 -23.44 34.21 21.32
N LYS A 540 -22.68 33.43 22.11
CA LYS A 540 -21.23 33.64 22.27
C LYS A 540 -20.62 33.68 20.86
N LYS A 541 -19.99 34.81 20.47
CA LYS A 541 -19.35 34.95 19.15
C LYS A 541 -18.22 33.91 19.03
N GLN A 542 -18.24 33.16 17.94
CA GLN A 542 -17.41 31.96 17.73
C GLN A 542 -15.91 32.26 17.55
N LYS A 543 -15.05 31.48 18.23
CA LYS A 543 -13.57 31.62 18.27
C LYS A 543 -12.81 30.85 17.19
N PHE A 544 -13.46 30.37 16.13
CA PHE A 544 -12.74 29.68 15.05
C PHE A 544 -11.66 30.57 14.45
N GLN A 545 -10.48 30.00 14.26
CA GLN A 545 -9.33 30.71 13.70
C GLN A 545 -9.41 30.79 12.18
N TYR A 546 -10.11 29.83 11.58
CA TYR A 546 -10.36 29.75 10.16
C TYR A 546 -11.76 30.27 9.81
N TYR A 547 -11.93 30.76 8.59
CA TYR A 547 -13.26 30.87 8.00
C TYR A 547 -13.80 29.46 7.75
N TYR A 548 -15.02 29.17 8.21
CA TYR A 548 -15.61 27.83 8.11
C TYR A 548 -16.45 27.62 6.84
N SER A 549 -16.89 28.69 6.18
CA SER A 549 -17.78 28.64 5.02
C SER A 549 -17.49 29.74 3.99
N GLY A 550 -18.08 29.59 2.82
CA GLY A 550 -17.93 30.53 1.69
C GLY A 550 -16.59 30.40 0.97
N THR A 551 -16.29 31.38 0.13
CA THR A 551 -15.08 31.40 -0.73
C THR A 551 -13.76 31.50 0.04
N LYS A 552 -13.82 31.81 1.34
CA LYS A 552 -12.67 31.90 2.23
C LYS A 552 -12.51 30.67 3.14
N ALA A 553 -13.35 29.65 3.00
CA ALA A 553 -13.31 28.47 3.87
C ALA A 553 -11.90 27.86 3.94
N GLY A 554 -11.42 27.61 5.16
CA GLY A 554 -10.07 27.10 5.46
C GLY A 554 -8.97 28.17 5.49
N LEU A 555 -9.24 29.43 5.15
CA LEU A 555 -8.27 30.51 5.32
C LEU A 555 -8.24 31.00 6.77
N LEU A 556 -7.05 31.27 7.29
CA LEU A 556 -6.82 31.87 8.59
C LEU A 556 -7.36 33.31 8.61
N LYS A 557 -8.09 33.67 9.66
CA LYS A 557 -8.72 34.98 9.80
C LYS A 557 -7.67 36.07 10.03
N SER A 558 -7.96 37.28 9.54
CA SER A 558 -7.05 38.44 9.68
C SER A 558 -6.69 38.75 11.13
N ARG A 559 -7.64 38.60 12.08
CA ARG A 559 -7.37 38.76 13.52
C ARG A 559 -6.20 37.92 14.02
N ILE A 560 -6.06 36.68 13.54
CA ILE A 560 -4.97 35.78 13.91
C ILE A 560 -3.72 36.10 13.08
N LEU A 561 -3.86 36.36 11.78
CA LEU A 561 -2.71 36.71 10.92
C LEU A 561 -1.94 37.95 11.40
N ASP A 562 -2.68 38.90 11.97
CA ASP A 562 -2.15 40.18 12.46
C ASP A 562 -1.73 40.09 13.95
N SER A 563 -1.84 38.92 14.60
CA SER A 563 -1.42 38.66 15.98
C SER A 563 -0.30 37.60 16.06
N ARG A 564 0.21 37.36 17.27
CA ARG A 564 1.13 36.26 17.61
C ARG A 564 0.46 35.17 18.46
N GLU A 565 -0.88 35.10 18.43
CA GLU A 565 -1.64 34.08 19.15
C GLU A 565 -1.36 32.68 18.55
N PRO A 566 -1.20 31.64 19.38
CA PRO A 566 -1.05 30.27 18.89
C PRO A 566 -2.35 29.72 18.31
N ILE A 567 -2.22 28.72 17.44
CA ILE A 567 -3.32 28.06 16.75
C ILE A 567 -3.65 26.72 17.40
N TYR A 568 -4.82 26.59 18.02
CA TYR A 568 -5.35 25.32 18.49
C TYR A 568 -6.26 24.63 17.46
N GLU A 569 -5.92 23.41 17.05
CA GLU A 569 -6.70 22.61 16.09
C GLU A 569 -7.26 21.31 16.70
N CYS A 570 -8.29 20.77 16.06
CA CYS A 570 -8.67 19.38 16.32
C CYS A 570 -7.63 18.42 15.72
N HIS A 571 -7.49 17.24 16.35
CA HIS A 571 -6.49 16.22 16.01
C HIS A 571 -7.11 14.82 15.86
N GLU A 572 -6.28 13.80 15.62
CA GLU A 572 -6.74 12.42 15.39
C GLU A 572 -7.47 11.78 16.58
N GLY A 573 -7.24 12.22 17.81
CA GLY A 573 -7.96 11.78 19.01
C GLY A 573 -9.32 12.47 19.22
N CYS A 574 -9.73 13.38 18.33
CA CYS A 574 -11.04 14.03 18.39
C CYS A 574 -12.14 13.18 17.76
N SER A 575 -13.36 13.23 18.32
CA SER A 575 -14.55 12.53 17.77
C SER A 575 -15.06 13.14 16.46
N CYS A 576 -14.72 14.40 16.17
CA CYS A 576 -15.11 15.08 14.94
C CYS A 576 -14.41 14.52 13.68
N SER A 577 -15.00 14.73 12.51
CA SER A 577 -14.46 14.16 11.28
C SER A 577 -13.15 14.83 10.85
N LYS A 578 -12.44 14.17 9.92
CA LYS A 578 -11.26 14.78 9.26
C LYS A 578 -11.59 16.06 8.46
N TYR A 579 -12.88 16.30 8.19
CA TYR A 579 -13.38 17.50 7.51
C TYR A 579 -13.83 18.61 8.47
N CYS A 580 -13.60 18.44 9.78
CA CYS A 580 -13.80 19.50 10.77
C CYS A 580 -13.15 20.82 10.35
N PRO A 581 -13.87 21.97 10.36
CA PRO A 581 -13.33 23.26 9.94
C PRO A 581 -12.20 23.78 10.83
N ASN A 582 -12.00 23.23 12.03
CA ASN A 582 -10.85 23.51 12.91
C ASN A 582 -9.65 22.58 12.65
N ARG A 583 -9.62 21.92 11.50
CA ARG A 583 -8.57 20.96 11.12
C ARG A 583 -8.01 21.36 9.75
N VAL A 584 -7.07 22.30 9.71
CA VAL A 584 -6.46 22.81 8.47
C VAL A 584 -5.01 22.35 8.36
N VAL A 585 -4.19 22.64 9.37
CA VAL A 585 -2.77 22.25 9.42
C VAL A 585 -2.62 20.73 9.49
N GLU A 586 -3.44 20.09 10.33
CA GLU A 586 -3.47 18.64 10.52
C GLU A 586 -3.75 17.85 9.23
N ARG A 587 -4.50 18.43 8.28
CA ARG A 587 -4.78 17.79 6.98
C ARG A 587 -3.55 17.70 6.07
N GLY A 588 -2.48 18.42 6.42
CA GLY A 588 -1.26 18.52 5.66
C GLY A 588 -1.31 19.56 4.54
N ARG A 589 -0.19 19.67 3.82
CA ARG A 589 0.05 20.65 2.75
C ARG A 589 -1.15 20.80 1.80
N THR A 590 -1.50 22.05 1.49
CA THR A 590 -2.65 22.37 0.60
C THR A 590 -2.26 22.83 -0.80
N VAL A 591 -0.98 23.03 -1.07
CA VAL A 591 -0.46 23.57 -2.35
C VAL A 591 0.69 22.72 -2.90
N PRO A 592 0.90 22.67 -4.23
CA PRO A 592 2.14 22.14 -4.78
C PRO A 592 3.32 23.06 -4.45
N LEU A 593 4.52 22.50 -4.31
CA LEU A 593 5.74 23.27 -4.02
C LEU A 593 6.84 22.91 -5.02
N GLN A 594 7.68 23.89 -5.33
CA GLN A 594 8.86 23.70 -6.16
C GLN A 594 10.07 24.27 -5.44
N ILE A 595 10.98 23.39 -5.04
CA ILE A 595 12.32 23.74 -4.58
C ILE A 595 13.11 24.13 -5.84
N PHE A 596 13.69 25.31 -5.85
CA PHE A 596 14.41 25.82 -7.01
C PHE A 596 15.75 26.43 -6.61
N ARG A 597 16.74 26.36 -7.50
CA ARG A 597 18.01 27.04 -7.30
C ARG A 597 17.84 28.54 -7.53
N THR A 598 18.08 29.34 -6.49
CA THR A 598 18.13 30.81 -6.58
C THR A 598 19.50 31.27 -7.09
N GLY A 599 19.58 32.50 -7.60
CA GLY A 599 20.85 33.03 -8.12
C GLY A 599 21.89 33.38 -7.05
N ASN A 600 21.48 33.70 -5.82
CA ASN A 600 22.39 34.23 -4.79
C ASN A 600 22.11 33.78 -3.35
N ARG A 601 21.04 33.02 -3.10
CA ARG A 601 20.58 32.59 -1.76
C ARG A 601 20.54 31.07 -1.61
N GLY A 602 21.17 30.35 -2.54
CA GLY A 602 21.17 28.89 -2.53
C GLY A 602 19.84 28.31 -3.05
N TRP A 603 19.27 27.34 -2.35
CA TRP A 603 17.96 26.78 -2.70
C TRP A 603 16.83 27.64 -2.12
N GLY A 604 15.73 27.76 -2.86
CA GLY A 604 14.53 28.52 -2.50
C GLY A 604 13.28 27.67 -2.73
N VAL A 605 12.12 28.15 -2.31
CA VAL A 605 10.83 27.51 -2.59
C VAL A 605 9.90 28.49 -3.28
N LYS A 606 9.18 28.03 -4.30
CA LYS A 606 8.07 28.75 -4.91
C LYS A 606 6.86 27.85 -5.05
N CYS A 607 5.68 28.44 -5.24
CA CYS A 607 4.45 27.70 -5.51
C CYS A 607 4.05 27.85 -6.99
N PRO A 608 3.89 26.76 -7.76
CA PRO A 608 3.44 26.82 -9.15
C PRO A 608 2.01 27.38 -9.34
N VAL A 609 1.25 27.55 -8.27
CA VAL A 609 -0.12 28.10 -8.29
C VAL A 609 -0.22 29.28 -7.34
N GLY A 610 -1.24 30.12 -7.51
CA GLY A 610 -1.47 31.26 -6.61
C GLY A 610 -1.92 30.82 -5.22
N ILE A 611 -1.44 31.50 -4.19
CA ILE A 611 -1.80 31.28 -2.78
C ILE A 611 -2.59 32.49 -2.26
N LYS A 612 -3.67 32.26 -1.52
CA LYS A 612 -4.49 33.33 -0.92
C LYS A 612 -4.00 33.76 0.45
N LYS A 613 -4.21 35.03 0.80
CA LYS A 613 -3.99 35.51 2.18
C LYS A 613 -4.74 34.63 3.18
N GLY A 614 -4.03 34.14 4.19
CA GLY A 614 -4.53 33.21 5.21
C GLY A 614 -4.49 31.74 4.81
N GLN A 615 -4.02 31.38 3.62
CA GLN A 615 -3.95 29.98 3.22
C GLN A 615 -2.76 29.29 3.90
N PHE A 616 -3.01 28.10 4.45
CA PHE A 616 -1.98 27.22 4.98
C PHE A 616 -1.11 26.65 3.85
N VAL A 617 0.20 26.81 3.94
CA VAL A 617 1.14 26.30 2.94
C VAL A 617 1.60 24.91 3.34
N ASP A 618 2.44 24.79 4.36
CA ASP A 618 2.96 23.53 4.91
C ASP A 618 3.57 23.80 6.30
N ARG A 619 4.05 22.76 7.00
CA ARG A 619 4.75 22.91 8.29
C ARG A 619 6.26 23.04 8.09
N TYR A 620 6.95 23.75 8.97
CA TYR A 620 8.39 23.61 9.14
C TYR A 620 8.66 22.36 9.99
N LEU A 621 9.48 21.44 9.45
CA LEU A 621 9.74 20.13 10.03
C LEU A 621 11.22 19.97 10.35
N GLY A 622 11.55 19.02 11.21
CA GLY A 622 12.93 18.72 11.53
C GLY A 622 13.06 17.62 12.57
N GLU A 623 14.29 17.36 12.96
CA GLU A 623 14.59 16.65 14.18
C GLU A 623 14.30 17.56 15.38
N ILE A 624 13.59 17.08 16.39
CA ILE A 624 13.32 17.85 17.61
C ILE A 624 14.39 17.50 18.63
N ILE A 625 15.18 18.51 19.01
CA ILE A 625 16.37 18.37 19.86
C ILE A 625 16.29 19.31 21.05
N THR A 626 17.12 19.04 22.06
CA THR A 626 17.25 19.92 23.24
C THR A 626 18.02 21.20 22.88
N SER A 627 17.79 22.27 23.65
CA SER A 627 18.59 23.50 23.58
C SER A 627 20.10 23.24 23.73
N GLU A 628 20.49 22.26 24.55
CA GLU A 628 21.90 21.86 24.74
C GLU A 628 22.49 21.26 23.45
N GLU A 629 21.79 20.32 22.83
CA GLU A 629 22.21 19.70 21.58
C GLU A 629 22.24 20.72 20.44
N ALA A 630 21.26 21.62 20.38
CA ALA A 630 21.22 22.72 19.43
C ALA A 630 22.44 23.66 19.59
N ASN A 631 22.81 24.00 20.83
CA ASN A 631 24.01 24.80 21.11
C ASN A 631 25.31 24.08 20.74
N ARG A 632 25.39 22.76 20.98
CA ARG A 632 26.52 21.93 20.53
C ARG A 632 26.67 21.98 19.01
N ARG A 633 25.57 21.77 18.27
CA ARG A 633 25.54 21.86 16.79
C ARG A 633 25.89 23.27 16.28
N ARG A 634 25.41 24.32 16.95
CA ARG A 634 25.79 25.72 16.65
C ARG A 634 27.30 25.93 16.79
N ALA A 635 27.89 25.49 17.89
CA ALA A 635 29.33 25.63 18.12
C ALA A 635 30.17 24.89 17.06
N GLU A 636 29.76 23.68 16.67
CA GLU A 636 30.41 22.92 15.59
C GLU A 636 30.30 23.62 14.23
N SER A 637 29.14 24.19 13.91
CA SER A 637 28.93 24.93 12.66
C SER A 637 29.85 26.15 12.57
N THR A 638 29.96 26.93 13.66
CA THR A 638 30.81 28.13 13.76
C THR A 638 32.29 27.81 13.59
N ILE A 639 32.76 26.66 14.08
CA ILE A 639 34.16 26.21 13.91
C ILE A 639 34.46 25.83 12.45
N SER A 640 33.45 25.39 11.70
CA SER A 640 33.61 24.85 10.34
C SER A 640 33.47 25.88 9.20
N ASP A 641 33.25 27.16 9.50
CA ASP A 641 32.96 28.24 8.52
C ASP A 641 31.76 27.93 7.59
N LYS A 642 30.90 26.97 7.98
CA LYS A 642 29.65 26.65 7.29
C LYS A 642 28.52 27.51 7.85
N LYS A 643 27.90 28.29 6.95
CA LYS A 643 26.75 29.18 7.21
C LYS A 643 25.60 28.53 7.98
N ASP A 644 24.97 29.39 8.79
CA ASP A 644 23.58 29.50 9.26
C ASP A 644 22.88 28.22 9.71
N VAL A 645 22.66 28.11 11.02
CA VAL A 645 22.03 26.95 11.64
C VAL A 645 20.51 27.08 11.55
N TYR A 646 19.85 26.03 11.08
CA TYR A 646 18.43 26.07 10.71
C TYR A 646 17.54 25.54 11.83
N LEU A 647 17.74 26.15 12.98
CA LEU A 647 17.08 25.83 14.22
C LEU A 647 15.93 26.80 14.45
N PHE A 648 14.78 26.26 14.82
CA PHE A 648 13.65 27.05 15.30
C PHE A 648 13.31 26.63 16.72
N ALA A 649 13.33 27.60 17.64
CA ALA A 649 12.94 27.37 19.02
C ALA A 649 11.42 27.11 19.13
N LEU A 650 11.07 26.14 19.96
CA LEU A 650 9.70 25.82 20.39
C LEU A 650 9.46 26.47 21.76
N ASP A 651 9.62 27.78 21.85
CA ASP A 651 9.57 28.57 23.09
C ASP A 651 8.19 29.17 23.39
N LYS A 652 7.24 29.07 22.46
CA LYS A 652 5.93 29.73 22.55
C LYS A 652 5.17 29.45 23.85
N PHE A 653 5.33 28.25 24.40
CA PHE A 653 4.64 27.78 25.61
C PHE A 653 5.58 27.53 26.78
N SER A 654 6.87 27.87 26.63
CA SER A 654 7.84 27.72 27.72
C SER A 654 7.52 28.73 28.83
N ASP A 655 7.27 28.21 30.03
CA ASP A 655 6.97 29.00 31.21
C ASP A 655 7.60 28.34 32.45
N PRO A 656 8.65 28.95 33.03
CA PRO A 656 9.31 28.44 34.24
C PRO A 656 8.40 28.28 35.46
N GLN A 657 7.24 28.95 35.48
CA GLN A 657 6.25 28.88 36.56
C GLN A 657 5.07 27.95 36.24
N SER A 658 5.05 27.32 35.07
CA SER A 658 3.96 26.45 34.65
C SER A 658 3.76 25.26 35.61
N PRO A 659 2.51 24.89 35.93
CA PRO A 659 2.23 23.66 36.67
C PRO A 659 2.63 22.41 35.88
N ASP A 660 2.69 22.50 34.55
CA ASP A 660 3.14 21.41 33.66
C ASP A 660 4.68 21.28 33.71
N PRO A 661 5.23 20.14 34.15
CA PRO A 661 6.67 19.89 34.14
C PRO A 661 7.31 20.04 32.74
N LEU A 662 6.61 19.69 31.67
CA LEU A 662 7.15 19.75 30.31
C LEU A 662 7.38 21.20 29.86
N LEU A 663 6.51 22.13 30.27
CA LEU A 663 6.61 23.54 29.91
C LEU A 663 7.64 24.32 30.75
N ARG A 664 8.09 23.76 31.88
CA ARG A 664 9.17 24.32 32.72
C ARG A 664 10.57 24.02 32.21
N MET A 665 10.71 23.05 31.31
CA MET A 665 12.01 22.67 30.75
C MET A 665 12.54 23.77 29.83
N GLN A 666 13.84 23.71 29.48
CA GLN A 666 14.34 24.56 28.41
C GLN A 666 13.60 24.25 27.10
N PRO A 667 13.34 25.28 26.27
CA PRO A 667 12.65 25.07 25.00
C PRO A 667 13.39 24.06 24.13
N LEU A 668 12.63 23.25 23.40
CA LEU A 668 13.19 22.39 22.36
C LEU A 668 13.45 23.22 21.11
N GLU A 669 14.23 22.66 20.21
CA GLU A 669 14.50 23.25 18.89
C GLU A 669 14.20 22.25 17.79
N VAL A 670 13.66 22.74 16.67
CA VAL A 670 13.47 21.97 15.45
C VAL A 670 14.64 22.22 14.52
N ASP A 671 15.48 21.20 14.33
CA ASP A 671 16.62 21.22 13.42
C ASP A 671 16.25 20.61 12.07
N GLY A 672 16.24 21.44 11.02
CA GLY A 672 15.99 20.96 9.68
C GLY A 672 17.21 20.44 8.91
N GLU A 673 18.43 20.46 9.47
CA GLU A 673 19.72 20.41 8.70
C GLU A 673 19.85 19.16 7.86
N TRP A 674 19.62 18.01 8.48
CA TRP A 674 19.82 16.72 7.86
C TRP A 674 18.48 16.06 7.48
N MET A 675 17.38 16.53 8.03
CA MET A 675 16.05 16.06 7.68
C MET A 675 14.99 17.14 7.83
N SER A 676 14.18 17.36 6.80
CA SER A 676 13.04 18.27 6.87
C SER A 676 12.04 18.04 5.72
N GLY A 677 10.96 18.82 5.71
CA GLY A 677 10.09 18.98 4.57
C GLY A 677 10.65 19.97 3.53
N PRO A 678 9.89 20.32 2.49
CA PRO A 678 10.32 21.31 1.49
C PRO A 678 10.46 22.73 2.06
N THR A 679 9.78 23.03 3.17
CA THR A 679 9.71 24.35 3.81
C THR A 679 11.04 24.83 4.39
N ARG A 680 11.94 23.90 4.70
CA ARG A 680 13.31 24.20 5.10
C ARG A 680 14.06 25.07 4.08
N PHE A 681 13.76 24.92 2.80
CA PHE A 681 14.40 25.70 1.74
C PHE A 681 13.76 27.08 1.53
N ILE A 682 12.79 27.50 2.36
CA ILE A 682 12.17 28.82 2.24
C ILE A 682 13.15 29.87 2.77
N ASN A 683 13.50 30.84 1.93
CA ASN A 683 14.48 31.86 2.26
C ASN A 683 13.93 32.98 3.14
N HIS A 684 14.85 33.64 3.85
CA HIS A 684 14.60 34.87 4.58
C HIS A 684 14.17 36.03 3.65
N SER A 685 13.23 36.85 4.12
CA SER A 685 12.98 38.19 3.60
C SER A 685 12.55 39.16 4.70
N CYS A 686 13.10 40.39 4.69
CA CYS A 686 12.63 41.47 5.57
C CYS A 686 11.26 42.04 5.13
N GLY A 687 10.77 41.67 3.94
CA GLY A 687 9.43 41.95 3.46
C GLY A 687 8.76 40.64 3.05
N PRO A 688 8.46 39.74 4.01
CA PRO A 688 8.04 38.38 3.71
C PRO A 688 6.64 38.31 3.11
N ASN A 689 6.31 37.16 2.51
CA ASN A 689 4.95 36.86 2.05
C ASN A 689 4.27 35.76 2.89
N MET A 690 5.00 35.14 3.80
CA MET A 690 4.49 34.19 4.78
C MET A 690 4.97 34.52 6.20
N ARG A 691 4.31 33.90 7.19
CA ARG A 691 4.69 33.93 8.60
C ARG A 691 4.47 32.55 9.23
N ILE A 692 5.27 32.24 10.25
CA ILE A 692 5.15 31.03 11.07
C ILE A 692 4.17 31.29 12.22
N PHE A 693 3.31 30.32 12.50
CA PHE A 693 2.41 30.31 13.64
C PHE A 693 2.63 29.00 14.42
N ALA A 694 2.77 29.11 15.74
CA ALA A 694 2.76 27.94 16.61
C ALA A 694 1.38 27.30 16.55
N ARG A 695 1.29 26.02 16.18
CA ARG A 695 0.05 25.26 16.14
C ARG A 695 0.10 24.13 17.16
N VAL A 696 -0.87 24.10 18.05
CA VAL A 696 -1.09 23.03 19.02
C VAL A 696 -2.02 22.00 18.39
N GLY A 697 -1.48 20.81 18.16
CA GLY A 697 -2.24 19.65 17.73
C GLY A 697 -2.73 18.82 18.91
N ASP A 698 -1.88 18.59 19.90
CA ASP A 698 -2.24 17.89 21.14
C ASP A 698 -2.17 18.90 22.31
N PRO A 699 -3.31 19.27 22.91
CA PRO A 699 -3.31 20.19 24.06
C PRO A 699 -2.52 19.68 25.26
N VAL A 700 -2.27 18.36 25.34
CA VAL A 700 -1.51 17.73 26.43
C VAL A 700 0.00 17.89 26.23
N ASP A 701 0.47 18.08 24.99
CA ASP A 701 1.89 18.22 24.66
C ASP A 701 2.13 19.51 23.88
N LYS A 702 1.88 20.65 24.53
CA LYS A 702 2.19 21.98 23.97
C LYS A 702 3.69 22.22 23.81
N HIS A 703 4.49 21.45 24.56
CA HIS A 703 5.94 21.47 24.45
C HIS A 703 6.38 21.13 23.03
N ILE A 704 5.74 20.14 22.40
CA ILE A 704 5.97 19.73 21.02
C ILE A 704 4.85 20.25 20.12
N HIS A 705 4.91 21.54 19.78
CA HIS A 705 3.96 22.17 18.86
C HIS A 705 4.51 22.29 17.43
N ASP A 706 3.61 22.40 16.47
CA ASP A 706 3.93 22.56 15.06
C ASP A 706 4.30 24.01 14.72
N LEU A 707 5.21 24.19 13.77
CA LEU A 707 5.51 25.49 13.17
C LEU A 707 4.80 25.59 11.80
N ALA A 708 3.60 26.19 11.78
CA ALA A 708 2.75 26.23 10.59
C ALA A 708 2.97 27.51 9.77
N LEU A 709 3.23 27.38 8.47
CA LEU A 709 3.43 28.53 7.57
C LEU A 709 2.13 28.94 6.88
N PHE A 710 1.75 30.20 7.07
CA PHE A 710 0.58 30.81 6.43
C PHE A 710 0.97 32.02 5.58
N ALA A 711 0.29 32.21 4.46
CA ALA A 711 0.46 33.39 3.62
C ALA A 711 -0.15 34.64 4.28
N ILE A 712 0.62 35.73 4.41
CA ILE A 712 0.14 36.98 5.02
C ILE A 712 -0.45 37.97 3.99
N ARG A 713 -0.30 37.65 2.70
CA ARG A 713 -0.92 38.34 1.56
C ARG A 713 -1.21 37.33 0.44
N ASP A 714 -1.94 37.76 -0.59
CA ASP A 714 -2.04 36.97 -1.82
C ASP A 714 -0.64 36.85 -2.47
N ILE A 715 -0.28 35.64 -2.88
CA ILE A 715 1.01 35.29 -3.50
C ILE A 715 0.72 34.79 -4.92
N PRO A 716 1.15 35.49 -5.98
CA PRO A 716 1.07 35.02 -7.35
C PRO A 716 1.80 33.70 -7.58
N ALA A 717 1.34 32.93 -8.57
CA ALA A 717 2.03 31.72 -9.01
C ALA A 717 3.47 32.04 -9.44
N GLY A 718 4.43 31.23 -8.98
CA GLY A 718 5.84 31.34 -9.30
C GLY A 718 6.62 32.36 -8.46
N GLU A 719 5.96 33.16 -7.63
CA GLU A 719 6.65 34.04 -6.67
C GLU A 719 7.40 33.18 -5.62
N GLU A 720 8.63 33.57 -5.28
CA GLU A 720 9.41 32.93 -4.23
C GLU A 720 8.70 33.11 -2.88
N LEU A 721 8.50 32.00 -2.18
CA LEU A 721 7.99 31.99 -0.83
C LEU A 721 9.10 32.42 0.12
N THR A 722 8.80 33.34 1.04
CA THR A 722 9.76 33.87 2.01
C THR A 722 9.09 34.18 3.34
N PHE A 723 9.83 34.03 4.44
CA PHE A 723 9.41 34.45 5.78
C PHE A 723 10.55 35.18 6.51
N ASP A 724 10.24 35.86 7.60
CA ASP A 724 11.25 36.50 8.44
C ASP A 724 11.74 35.51 9.51
N TYR A 725 13.03 35.16 9.46
CA TYR A 725 13.65 34.17 10.37
C TYR A 725 13.60 34.58 11.85
N VAL A 726 13.52 35.88 12.13
CA VAL A 726 13.47 36.41 13.51
C VAL A 726 12.11 37.05 13.84
N ASP A 727 11.13 36.96 12.94
CA ASP A 727 9.79 37.58 13.02
C ASP A 727 9.79 39.01 13.61
N GLY A 728 10.79 39.83 13.30
CA GLY A 728 10.89 41.22 13.78
C GLY A 728 11.46 41.42 15.21
N GLY A 729 11.96 40.38 15.89
CA GLY A 729 12.46 40.44 17.28
C GLY A 729 13.61 41.42 17.56
N LEU A 730 14.35 41.88 16.54
CA LEU A 730 15.41 42.89 16.70
C LEU A 730 14.89 44.32 16.91
N ALA A 731 13.60 44.58 16.69
CA ALA A 731 13.08 45.94 16.64
C ALA A 731 12.67 46.52 18.01
N GLU A 732 12.43 45.70 19.04
CA GLU A 732 11.88 46.18 20.32
C GLU A 732 12.93 46.39 21.43
N GLU A 733 14.05 45.64 21.44
CA GLU A 733 15.08 45.80 22.49
C GLU A 733 16.17 46.83 22.15
N ASP A 734 16.41 47.12 20.86
CA ASP A 734 17.52 47.96 20.40
C ASP A 734 17.06 49.21 19.61
N ALA A 735 15.87 49.74 19.88
CA ALA A 735 15.32 50.93 19.19
C ALA A 735 16.04 52.27 19.49
N GLY A 736 17.29 52.24 19.99
CA GLY A 736 18.09 53.44 20.24
C GLY A 736 19.62 53.27 20.26
N GLY A 737 20.17 52.07 20.03
CA GLY A 737 21.62 51.81 20.12
C GLY A 737 22.24 51.44 18.77
N MET A 738 23.35 52.09 18.39
CA MET A 738 24.19 51.56 17.30
C MET A 738 24.75 50.19 17.70
N ILE A 739 24.48 49.14 16.91
CA ILE A 739 25.13 47.83 17.07
C ILE A 739 26.65 48.03 17.00
N PRO A 740 27.42 47.61 18.02
CA PRO A 740 28.88 47.71 18.05
C PRO A 740 29.55 47.03 16.83
N ASP A 741 30.61 47.63 16.30
CA ASP A 741 31.26 47.19 15.03
C ASP A 741 31.95 45.81 15.14
N ASP A 742 32.26 45.36 16.35
CA ASP A 742 32.75 44.02 16.68
C ASP A 742 31.65 42.95 16.50
N LYS A 743 30.42 43.21 16.94
CA LYS A 743 29.27 42.30 16.73
C LYS A 743 28.86 42.20 15.25
N LYS A 744 29.01 43.27 14.47
CA LYS A 744 28.70 43.26 13.01
C LYS A 744 29.57 42.30 12.19
N LYS A 745 30.75 41.91 12.69
CA LYS A 745 31.64 40.97 11.98
C LYS A 745 31.14 39.52 12.03
N GLU A 746 30.29 39.18 12.99
CA GLU A 746 29.75 37.83 13.19
C GLU A 746 28.34 37.63 12.60
N MET A 747 27.72 38.71 12.08
CA MET A 747 26.36 38.68 11.54
C MET A 747 26.36 38.34 10.03
N THR A 748 25.51 37.42 9.59
CA THR A 748 25.37 37.11 8.16
C THR A 748 24.58 38.19 7.44
N ARG A 749 25.14 38.69 6.32
CA ARG A 749 24.53 39.71 5.48
C ARG A 749 23.23 39.21 4.84
N CYS A 750 22.17 40.02 4.94
CA CYS A 750 20.89 39.74 4.31
C CYS A 750 20.94 40.02 2.79
N LEU A 751 20.46 39.05 2.00
CA LEU A 751 20.43 39.09 0.54
C LEU A 751 19.00 39.15 -0.03
N CYS A 752 18.01 39.54 0.77
CA CYS A 752 16.60 39.51 0.36
C CYS A 752 16.22 40.55 -0.73
N GLY A 753 17.02 41.61 -0.88
CA GLY A 753 16.80 42.65 -1.91
C GLY A 753 15.58 43.55 -1.69
N THR A 754 14.90 43.47 -0.54
CA THR A 754 13.74 44.32 -0.24
C THR A 754 14.16 45.76 0.08
N LYS A 755 13.27 46.74 -0.19
CA LYS A 755 13.54 48.17 0.08
C LYS A 755 13.73 48.47 1.57
N ASN A 756 13.07 47.71 2.44
CA ASN A 756 13.11 47.87 3.90
C ASN A 756 14.03 46.80 4.55
N CYS A 757 15.09 46.39 3.85
CA CYS A 757 16.03 45.39 4.33
C CYS A 757 16.77 45.87 5.58
N ARG A 758 16.86 45.02 6.62
CA ARG A 758 17.61 45.30 7.87
C ARG A 758 19.13 45.18 7.71
N GLY A 759 19.61 44.69 6.56
CA GLY A 759 21.03 44.52 6.26
C GLY A 759 21.64 43.18 6.70
N PHE A 760 21.15 42.59 7.79
CA PHE A 760 21.62 41.32 8.37
C PHE A 760 20.44 40.37 8.68
N LEU A 761 20.73 39.06 8.82
CA LEU A 761 19.72 38.02 9.02
C LEU A 761 19.26 37.88 10.49
N TRP A 762 20.20 37.94 11.45
CA TRP A 762 20.04 37.96 12.91
C TRP A 762 21.01 38.96 13.52
#